data_AF-A0A6B0VG04-F1
#
_entry.id   AF-A0A6B0VG04-F1
#
_cell.length_a   1.000
_cell.length_b   1.000
_cell.length_c   1.000
_cell.angle_alpha   90.00
_cell.angle_beta   90.00
_cell.angle_gamma   90.00
#
_symmetry.space_group_name_H-M   'P 1'
#
loop_
_entity.id
_entity.type
_entity.pdbx_description
1 polymer ?
#
loop_
_entity_poly.entity_id
_entity_poly.type
_entity_poly.pdbx_seq_one_letter_code
_entity_poly.pdbx_strand_id
1 'polypeptide(L)'
;MFRLLLRIYSSVSELMNALENTYVISHMSKSDIISVLSHLGKVRALLPVQMSSQEEEVMRKSLWALVNNRIFFQHPDLIRILRVNENVMDVMINTLGKRAQTQSSGQAPPAAAPAPAPAPGQAAEAPHANKDTSHEMVVSCCRFLCYFCRTSRQNQKAMFDHLDFLLENSNILLSRPSLRGSTPLDVAYSSLMENSELALALREHYLEKIAAYMSRCGLQSNLELIDRGYPDVGWDPVEGERYLDFLRFCVWVNGESVEENANLVIRLLIRRPECLGPALRGEGPGLLDAIREAVRMSERIVAERQQQAQAQGAAADEEESEDDIDMGAAILNFYCTLVDLLGRCAPEAATIAQGKNECVRARAILRSLVPLDDLLGALSLRFTLQTPRKGESGKTKSDLPPGLQPNHKQSIVMFLERVYGLETQDIFFRLLEDGFLPDLRAATMLDRTDNTESDMALALNRYIGNSVLPMLIQYYSYFSNAENYASLLDATLHTVYRLSKVKILTKGQREKVSDFLVALTREMQPSMLLRLLRKLTVDVSVITEYTTVALRLLTLHYERCKSYYSASGGQGAYGTASEEERRLTMLLFTNIFDSLSKMEYDPELFNKALPCLTAISCALPPDYSLTEGQDDDWCKQGTHTSGPYVPEPVNTSGIQLSQDLHNIVQRFSEHFHDAWATRKMERGWQYGERWNDDVKTHPRLKPYNL
;
A
#
# COMPACT_ATOMS: atom_id res chain seq x y z
N MET A 1 4.22 11.66 -63.66
CA MET A 1 3.21 11.97 -64.68
C MET A 1 1.87 11.27 -64.40
N PHE A 2 1.79 9.94 -64.33
CA PHE A 2 0.54 9.20 -64.03
C PHE A 2 -0.14 9.56 -62.70
N ARG A 3 0.63 9.79 -61.61
CA ARG A 3 0.06 10.23 -60.32
C ARG A 3 -0.61 11.60 -60.39
N LEU A 4 -0.10 12.52 -61.20
CA LEU A 4 -0.69 13.84 -61.40
C LEU A 4 -1.99 13.72 -62.21
N LEU A 5 -1.98 12.90 -63.26
CA LEU A 5 -3.17 12.59 -64.05
C LEU A 5 -4.27 11.95 -63.18
N LEU A 6 -3.90 10.99 -62.33
CA LEU A 6 -4.81 10.34 -61.39
C LEU A 6 -5.47 11.37 -60.45
N ARG A 7 -4.70 12.29 -59.85
CA ARG A 7 -5.24 13.35 -58.96
C ARG A 7 -6.28 14.24 -59.63
N ILE A 8 -6.15 14.49 -60.94
CA ILE A 8 -7.13 15.30 -61.69
C ILE A 8 -8.48 14.57 -61.77
N TYR A 9 -8.45 13.25 -62.01
CA TYR A 9 -9.67 12.43 -62.08
C TYR A 9 -10.21 12.06 -60.69
N SER A 10 -9.35 11.87 -59.69
CA SER A 10 -9.72 11.51 -58.31
C SER A 10 -9.78 12.73 -57.37
N SER A 11 -10.10 13.90 -57.89
CA SER A 11 -10.06 15.18 -57.16
C SER A 11 -10.94 15.20 -55.91
N VAL A 12 -12.11 14.55 -55.96
CA VAL A 12 -13.01 14.41 -54.81
C VAL A 12 -12.35 13.59 -53.70
N SER A 13 -11.74 12.44 -54.02
CA SER A 13 -11.04 11.60 -53.05
C SER A 13 -9.83 12.32 -52.45
N GLU A 14 -9.08 13.07 -53.25
CA GLU A 14 -7.97 13.90 -52.77
C GLU A 14 -8.45 15.00 -51.81
N LEU A 15 -9.60 15.62 -52.10
CA LEU A 15 -10.21 16.60 -51.20
C LEU A 15 -10.67 15.95 -49.89
N MET A 16 -11.31 14.77 -49.95
CA MET A 16 -11.71 14.01 -48.77
C MET A 16 -10.50 13.69 -47.88
N ASN A 17 -9.41 13.19 -48.46
CA ASN A 17 -8.17 12.90 -47.73
C ASN A 17 -7.53 14.18 -47.13
N ALA A 18 -7.61 15.31 -47.81
CA ALA A 18 -7.11 16.59 -47.30
C ALA A 18 -7.97 17.12 -46.14
N LEU A 19 -9.29 16.95 -46.21
CA LEU A 19 -10.23 17.35 -45.17
C LEU A 19 -10.03 16.54 -43.88
N GLU A 20 -9.72 15.25 -43.98
CA GLU A 20 -9.38 14.41 -42.81
C GLU A 20 -8.15 14.94 -42.04
N ASN A 21 -7.23 15.62 -42.74
CA ASN A 21 -6.03 16.20 -42.14
C ASN A 21 -6.17 17.69 -41.79
N THR A 22 -7.34 18.29 -42.04
CA THR A 22 -7.58 19.71 -41.78
C THR A 22 -8.14 19.89 -40.37
N TYR A 23 -7.58 20.82 -39.60
CA TYR A 23 -8.05 21.14 -38.24
C TYR A 23 -8.23 22.64 -38.06
N VAL A 24 -9.30 23.04 -37.40
CA VAL A 24 -9.64 24.45 -37.14
C VAL A 24 -9.40 24.77 -35.67
N ILE A 25 -8.76 25.91 -35.42
CA ILE A 25 -8.25 26.33 -34.11
C ILE A 25 -8.73 27.74 -33.77
N SER A 26 -8.77 28.06 -32.49
CA SER A 26 -9.01 29.44 -32.04
C SER A 26 -7.80 30.33 -32.34
N HIS A 27 -8.05 31.59 -32.70
CA HIS A 27 -7.00 32.59 -32.93
C HIS A 27 -6.11 32.82 -31.68
N MET A 28 -6.65 32.62 -30.48
CA MET A 28 -5.91 32.81 -29.22
C MET A 28 -4.77 31.81 -29.03
N SER A 29 -4.85 30.64 -29.67
CA SER A 29 -3.91 29.53 -29.51
C SER A 29 -2.78 29.53 -30.55
N LYS A 30 -2.67 30.60 -31.36
CA LYS A 30 -1.75 30.67 -32.51
C LYS A 30 -0.26 30.59 -32.11
N SER A 31 0.15 31.29 -31.05
CA SER A 31 1.54 31.26 -30.56
C SER A 31 1.96 29.86 -30.14
N ASP A 32 1.06 29.19 -29.43
CA ASP A 32 1.31 27.90 -28.85
C ASP A 32 1.44 26.84 -29.97
N ILE A 33 0.66 26.96 -31.06
CA ILE A 33 0.72 26.04 -32.21
C ILE A 33 2.01 26.22 -32.99
N ILE A 34 2.47 27.47 -33.17
CA ILE A 34 3.75 27.74 -33.82
C ILE A 34 4.88 27.05 -33.05
N SER A 35 4.82 27.07 -31.71
CA SER A 35 5.76 26.33 -30.87
C SER A 35 5.65 24.82 -31.08
N VAL A 36 4.45 24.24 -31.08
CA VAL A 36 4.24 22.79 -31.36
C VAL A 36 4.82 22.40 -32.72
N LEU A 37 4.50 23.14 -33.78
CA LEU A 37 4.96 22.84 -35.14
C LEU A 37 6.49 22.98 -35.29
N SER A 38 7.09 23.95 -34.59
CA SER A 38 8.56 24.11 -34.56
C SER A 38 9.24 22.90 -33.92
N HIS A 39 8.76 22.45 -32.76
CA HIS A 39 9.30 21.26 -32.10
C HIS A 39 9.02 19.97 -32.89
N LEU A 40 7.84 19.85 -33.49
CA LEU A 40 7.52 18.72 -34.38
C LEU A 40 8.43 18.69 -35.62
N GLY A 41 8.76 19.86 -36.18
CA GLY A 41 9.74 19.99 -37.26
C GLY A 41 11.11 19.45 -36.87
N LYS A 42 11.58 19.76 -35.65
CA LYS A 42 12.82 19.20 -35.11
C LYS A 42 12.74 17.68 -34.97
N VAL A 43 11.66 17.13 -34.40
CA VAL A 43 11.46 15.68 -34.27
C VAL A 43 11.47 14.99 -35.63
N ARG A 44 10.77 15.53 -36.62
CA ARG A 44 10.75 14.95 -37.98
C ARG A 44 12.08 15.06 -38.71
N ALA A 45 12.87 16.10 -38.43
CA ALA A 45 14.23 16.22 -38.96
C ALA A 45 15.17 15.15 -38.41
N LEU A 46 14.87 14.57 -37.23
CA LEU A 46 15.65 13.49 -36.63
C LEU A 46 15.32 12.11 -37.21
N LEU A 47 14.17 11.91 -37.87
CA LEU A 47 13.78 10.60 -38.44
C LEU A 47 14.83 9.97 -39.37
N PRO A 48 15.43 10.70 -40.34
CA PRO A 48 16.46 10.14 -41.22
C PRO A 48 17.88 10.18 -40.63
N VAL A 49 18.09 10.87 -39.50
CA VAL A 49 19.41 11.14 -38.94
C VAL A 49 19.85 10.00 -38.04
N GLN A 50 21.15 9.67 -38.07
CA GLN A 50 21.73 8.74 -37.12
C GLN A 50 21.89 9.41 -35.76
N MET A 51 21.24 8.86 -34.74
CA MET A 51 21.27 9.41 -33.38
C MET A 51 22.68 9.35 -32.79
N SER A 52 23.17 10.49 -32.31
CA SER A 52 24.27 10.60 -31.36
C SER A 52 23.76 11.24 -30.06
N SER A 53 24.62 11.36 -29.05
CA SER A 53 24.25 11.95 -27.76
C SER A 53 23.67 13.38 -27.87
N GLN A 54 24.08 14.15 -28.90
CA GLN A 54 23.54 15.49 -29.13
C GLN A 54 22.10 15.45 -29.68
N GLU A 55 21.81 14.59 -30.65
CA GLU A 55 20.46 14.41 -31.19
C GLU A 55 19.49 13.84 -30.15
N GLU A 56 19.96 12.94 -29.30
CA GLU A 56 19.18 12.37 -28.19
C GLU A 56 18.70 13.47 -27.23
N GLU A 57 19.58 14.40 -26.87
CA GLU A 57 19.23 15.51 -26.00
C GLU A 57 18.24 16.49 -26.66
N VAL A 58 18.39 16.75 -27.96
CA VAL A 58 17.43 17.55 -28.73
C VAL A 58 16.06 16.88 -28.76
N MET A 59 16.01 15.56 -28.92
CA MET A 59 14.77 14.78 -28.89
C MET A 59 14.08 14.92 -27.53
N ARG A 60 14.79 14.69 -26.42
CA ARG A 60 14.22 14.81 -25.06
C ARG A 60 13.65 16.19 -24.79
N LYS A 61 14.41 17.24 -25.07
CA LYS A 61 13.97 18.63 -24.91
C LYS A 61 12.73 18.94 -25.77
N SER A 62 12.70 18.44 -27.01
CA SER A 62 11.58 18.67 -27.92
C SER A 62 10.31 17.94 -27.45
N LEU A 63 10.42 16.70 -26.99
CA LEU A 63 9.28 15.95 -26.43
C LEU A 63 8.73 16.62 -25.18
N TRP A 64 9.59 17.06 -24.27
CA TRP A 64 9.18 17.76 -23.06
C TRP A 64 8.47 19.08 -23.36
N ALA A 65 8.98 19.85 -24.34
CA ALA A 65 8.34 21.08 -24.80
C ALA A 65 6.96 20.84 -25.45
N LEU A 66 6.78 19.72 -26.15
CA LEU A 66 5.48 19.33 -26.71
C LEU A 66 4.46 19.01 -25.62
N VAL A 67 4.83 18.26 -24.59
CA VAL A 67 3.93 17.88 -23.48
C VAL A 67 3.55 19.09 -22.62
N ASN A 68 4.50 20.00 -22.35
CA ASN A 68 4.23 21.20 -21.55
C ASN A 68 3.40 22.26 -22.28
N ASN A 69 3.07 22.04 -23.55
CA ASN A 69 2.23 22.95 -24.31
C ASN A 69 0.74 22.70 -24.03
N ARG A 70 -0.03 23.76 -23.81
CA ARG A 70 -1.47 23.69 -23.50
C ARG A 70 -2.28 22.99 -24.61
N ILE A 71 -1.88 23.15 -25.87
CA ILE A 71 -2.58 22.55 -27.02
C ILE A 71 -2.57 21.04 -26.96
N PHE A 72 -1.52 20.45 -26.40
CA PHE A 72 -1.37 19.00 -26.30
C PHE A 72 -2.57 18.36 -25.58
N PHE A 73 -3.09 19.04 -24.54
CA PHE A 73 -4.26 18.58 -23.78
C PHE A 73 -5.58 19.19 -24.26
N GLN A 74 -5.59 20.42 -24.78
CA GLN A 74 -6.82 21.07 -25.25
C GLN A 74 -7.33 20.51 -26.59
N HIS A 75 -6.42 20.13 -27.48
CA HIS A 75 -6.74 19.65 -28.84
C HIS A 75 -6.06 18.29 -29.10
N PRO A 76 -6.48 17.21 -28.43
CA PRO A 76 -5.83 15.89 -28.55
C PRO A 76 -5.90 15.31 -29.97
N ASP A 77 -6.95 15.63 -30.73
CA ASP A 77 -7.09 15.20 -32.12
C ASP A 77 -6.05 15.81 -33.06
N LEU A 78 -5.61 17.04 -32.78
CA LEU A 78 -4.59 17.71 -33.60
C LEU A 78 -3.26 16.94 -33.55
N ILE A 79 -2.86 16.47 -32.37
CA ILE A 79 -1.62 15.71 -32.18
C ILE A 79 -1.68 14.38 -32.95
N ARG A 80 -2.85 13.73 -32.98
CA ARG A 80 -3.09 12.51 -33.74
C ARG A 80 -3.10 12.75 -35.25
N ILE A 81 -3.78 13.79 -35.73
CA ILE A 81 -3.78 14.16 -37.16
C ILE A 81 -2.37 14.49 -37.64
N LEU A 82 -1.57 15.16 -36.81
CA LEU A 82 -0.16 15.44 -37.09
C LEU A 82 0.75 14.19 -36.98
N ARG A 83 0.20 13.04 -36.60
CA ARG A 83 0.91 11.75 -36.48
C ARG A 83 2.15 11.83 -35.62
N VAL A 84 2.08 12.61 -34.54
CA VAL A 84 3.24 12.80 -33.64
C VAL A 84 3.63 11.47 -33.00
N ASN A 85 2.65 10.64 -32.65
CA ASN A 85 2.84 9.30 -32.11
C ASN A 85 3.61 8.38 -33.08
N GLU A 86 3.26 8.36 -34.37
CA GLU A 86 3.96 7.56 -35.39
C GLU A 86 5.43 8.02 -35.50
N ASN A 87 5.68 9.33 -35.60
CA ASN A 87 7.06 9.86 -35.72
C ASN A 87 7.92 9.49 -34.49
N VAL A 88 7.36 9.56 -33.29
CA VAL A 88 8.08 9.21 -32.06
C VAL A 88 8.37 7.71 -31.99
N MET A 89 7.41 6.87 -32.42
CA MET A 89 7.64 5.43 -32.53
C MET A 89 8.74 5.13 -33.53
N ASP A 90 8.72 5.69 -34.74
CA ASP A 90 9.74 5.45 -35.77
C ASP A 90 11.16 5.80 -35.29
N VAL A 91 11.33 6.92 -34.59
CA VAL A 91 12.62 7.29 -33.96
C VAL A 91 13.05 6.24 -32.94
N MET A 92 12.11 5.75 -32.12
CA MET A 92 12.35 4.69 -31.16
C MET A 92 12.77 3.39 -31.88
N ILE A 93 12.07 2.97 -32.95
CA ILE A 93 12.40 1.76 -33.74
C ILE A 93 13.83 1.85 -34.29
N ASN A 94 14.17 2.97 -34.92
CA ASN A 94 15.48 3.16 -35.55
C ASN A 94 16.62 3.07 -34.53
N THR A 95 16.36 3.50 -33.30
CA THR A 95 17.34 3.45 -32.21
C THR A 95 17.47 2.04 -31.63
N LEU A 96 16.34 1.34 -31.45
CA LEU A 96 16.30 -0.02 -30.91
C LEU A 96 16.83 -1.08 -31.88
N GLY A 97 16.42 -1.02 -33.15
CA GLY A 97 16.81 -1.98 -34.19
C GLY A 97 18.31 -2.01 -34.46
N LYS A 98 19.00 -0.86 -34.34
CA LYS A 98 20.46 -0.81 -34.42
C LYS A 98 21.14 -1.50 -33.25
N ARG A 99 20.63 -1.37 -32.02
CA ARG A 99 21.22 -2.01 -30.84
C ARG A 99 21.22 -3.54 -30.93
N ALA A 100 20.13 -4.11 -31.45
CA ALA A 100 20.05 -5.54 -31.70
C ALA A 100 21.13 -6.03 -32.70
N GLN A 101 21.53 -5.18 -33.66
CA GLN A 101 22.64 -5.46 -34.58
C GLN A 101 24.02 -5.29 -33.93
N THR A 102 24.20 -4.30 -33.04
CA THR A 102 25.49 -4.09 -32.34
C THR A 102 25.76 -5.16 -31.28
N GLN A 103 24.72 -5.63 -30.57
CA GLN A 103 24.86 -6.70 -29.57
C GLN A 103 25.07 -8.08 -30.20
N SER A 104 24.57 -8.33 -31.41
CA SER A 104 24.77 -9.61 -32.11
C SER A 104 26.09 -9.70 -32.88
N SER A 105 26.81 -8.59 -33.09
CA SER A 105 28.02 -8.56 -33.92
C SER A 105 29.34 -8.65 -33.14
N GLY A 106 29.34 -8.65 -31.80
CA GLY A 106 30.55 -8.86 -30.99
C GLY A 106 31.73 -7.93 -31.32
N GLN A 107 31.49 -6.81 -32.00
CA GLN A 107 32.54 -5.88 -32.38
C GLN A 107 32.76 -4.90 -31.23
N ALA A 108 33.90 -5.10 -30.55
CA ALA A 108 34.51 -4.06 -29.72
C ALA A 108 34.56 -2.74 -30.52
N PRO A 109 34.33 -1.58 -29.89
CA PRO A 109 34.41 -0.30 -30.58
C PRO A 109 35.79 -0.16 -31.24
N PRO A 110 35.88 0.32 -32.49
CA PRO A 110 37.16 0.47 -33.17
C PRO A 110 38.05 1.40 -32.35
N ALA A 111 39.25 0.92 -32.02
CA ALA A 111 40.27 1.69 -31.33
C ALA A 111 40.48 3.02 -32.09
N ALA A 112 40.09 4.12 -31.44
CA ALA A 112 40.39 5.45 -31.94
C ALA A 112 41.91 5.60 -32.08
N ALA A 113 42.35 6.12 -33.22
CA ALA A 113 43.75 6.38 -33.53
C ALA A 113 44.42 7.22 -32.42
N PRO A 114 45.71 7.00 -32.12
CA PRO A 114 46.39 7.70 -31.03
C PRO A 114 46.52 9.20 -31.35
N ALA A 115 45.88 10.04 -30.55
CA ALA A 115 46.05 11.50 -30.58
C ALA A 115 47.44 11.89 -30.05
N PRO A 116 48.05 13.00 -30.53
CA PRO A 116 49.39 13.40 -30.12
C PRO A 116 49.44 13.91 -28.67
N ALA A 117 50.57 13.65 -28.00
CA ALA A 117 50.79 13.89 -26.58
C ALA A 117 50.56 15.37 -26.15
N PRO A 118 50.03 15.64 -24.95
CA PRO A 118 49.74 16.99 -24.48
C PRO A 118 51.00 17.68 -23.94
N ALA A 119 51.06 19.01 -24.10
CA ALA A 119 52.09 19.87 -23.50
C ALA A 119 51.88 20.02 -21.97
N PRO A 120 52.94 20.26 -21.18
CA PRO A 120 52.85 20.23 -19.72
C PRO A 120 52.21 21.51 -19.18
N GLY A 121 51.04 21.41 -18.52
CA GLY A 121 50.45 22.54 -17.81
C GLY A 121 48.94 22.56 -17.56
N GLN A 122 48.18 21.53 -17.91
CA GLN A 122 46.73 21.47 -17.62
C GLN A 122 46.39 20.29 -16.71
N ALA A 123 45.57 20.55 -15.70
CA ALA A 123 45.10 19.57 -14.73
C ALA A 123 44.39 18.41 -15.44
N ALA A 124 44.70 17.19 -15.02
CA ALA A 124 44.10 15.98 -15.55
C ALA A 124 42.63 15.89 -15.14
N GLU A 125 41.72 16.28 -16.04
CA GLU A 125 40.33 15.80 -16.00
C GLU A 125 40.34 14.32 -16.40
N ALA A 126 39.86 13.46 -15.50
CA ALA A 126 39.68 12.05 -15.75
C ALA A 126 38.70 11.85 -16.93
N PRO A 127 38.93 10.88 -17.84
CA PRO A 127 38.03 10.65 -18.95
C PRO A 127 36.70 10.11 -18.42
N HIS A 128 35.63 10.91 -18.55
CA HIS A 128 34.27 10.42 -18.35
C HIS A 128 34.03 9.25 -19.32
N ALA A 129 33.88 8.04 -18.79
CA ALA A 129 33.41 6.90 -19.55
C ALA A 129 32.07 7.26 -20.20
N ASN A 130 31.95 7.07 -21.53
CA ASN A 130 30.72 7.29 -22.30
C ASN A 130 29.54 6.57 -21.63
N LYS A 131 28.72 7.29 -20.87
CA LYS A 131 27.42 6.82 -20.38
C LYS A 131 26.51 6.68 -21.60
N ASP A 132 25.98 5.48 -21.87
CA ASP A 132 24.98 5.26 -22.93
C ASP A 132 23.70 6.07 -22.65
N THR A 133 23.61 7.29 -23.18
CA THR A 133 22.45 8.21 -23.00
C THR A 133 21.21 7.78 -23.79
N SER A 134 21.37 6.84 -24.72
CA SER A 134 20.30 6.33 -25.61
C SER A 134 19.09 5.79 -24.84
N HIS A 135 19.33 5.21 -23.68
CA HIS A 135 18.30 4.68 -22.79
C HIS A 135 17.37 5.76 -22.24
N GLU A 136 17.92 6.90 -21.82
CA GLU A 136 17.14 8.02 -21.29
C GLU A 136 16.24 8.66 -22.35
N MET A 137 16.70 8.66 -23.62
CA MET A 137 15.88 9.08 -24.74
C MET A 137 14.70 8.12 -24.95
N VAL A 138 14.93 6.81 -24.96
CA VAL A 138 13.84 5.81 -25.13
C VAL A 138 12.82 5.94 -23.99
N VAL A 139 13.25 6.12 -22.75
CA VAL A 139 12.36 6.38 -21.61
C VAL A 139 11.54 7.65 -21.82
N SER A 140 12.15 8.72 -22.34
CA SER A 140 11.46 9.97 -22.65
C SER A 140 10.40 9.80 -23.75
N CYS A 141 10.70 9.03 -24.80
CA CYS A 141 9.76 8.65 -25.85
C CYS A 141 8.58 7.86 -25.28
N CYS A 142 8.84 6.83 -24.47
CA CYS A 142 7.80 6.01 -23.86
C CYS A 142 6.91 6.84 -22.94
N ARG A 143 7.50 7.72 -22.12
CA ARG A 143 6.75 8.62 -21.23
C ARG A 143 5.83 9.56 -22.00
N PHE A 144 6.33 10.13 -23.11
CA PHE A 144 5.52 10.94 -24.03
C PHE A 144 4.31 10.15 -24.56
N LEU A 145 4.55 8.91 -25.03
CA LEU A 145 3.49 8.06 -25.56
C LEU A 145 2.46 7.67 -24.49
N CYS A 146 2.89 7.40 -23.25
CA CYS A 146 1.97 7.19 -22.12
C CYS A 146 1.08 8.40 -21.87
N TYR A 147 1.62 9.63 -21.91
CA TYR A 147 0.79 10.85 -21.80
C TYR A 147 -0.17 10.98 -22.98
N PHE A 148 0.29 10.70 -24.20
CA PHE A 148 -0.56 10.72 -25.40
C PHE A 148 -1.76 9.77 -25.26
N CYS A 149 -1.55 8.53 -24.79
CA CYS A 149 -2.63 7.56 -24.53
C CYS A 149 -3.68 8.08 -23.53
N ARG A 150 -3.26 8.84 -22.51
CA ARG A 150 -4.16 9.38 -21.47
C ARG A 150 -4.99 10.58 -21.92
N THR A 151 -4.65 11.23 -23.05
CA THR A 151 -5.36 12.42 -23.50
C THR A 151 -6.72 12.15 -24.15
N SER A 152 -6.89 11.00 -24.82
CA SER A 152 -8.12 10.67 -25.56
C SER A 152 -8.23 9.17 -25.83
N ARG A 153 -9.46 8.63 -25.79
CA ARG A 153 -9.74 7.23 -26.16
C ARG A 153 -9.38 6.93 -27.62
N GLN A 154 -9.49 7.90 -28.53
CA GLN A 154 -9.11 7.71 -29.94
C GLN A 154 -7.58 7.68 -30.10
N ASN A 155 -6.85 8.45 -29.30
CA ASN A 155 -5.39 8.42 -29.26
C ASN A 155 -4.90 7.08 -28.70
N GLN A 156 -5.57 6.58 -27.67
CA GLN A 156 -5.34 5.26 -27.11
C GLN A 156 -5.55 4.15 -28.16
N LYS A 157 -6.65 4.20 -28.92
CA LYS A 157 -6.90 3.27 -30.03
C LYS A 157 -5.83 3.33 -31.12
N ALA A 158 -5.38 4.53 -31.51
CA ALA A 158 -4.31 4.68 -32.48
C ALA A 158 -3.00 4.02 -32.02
N MET A 159 -2.71 4.06 -30.71
CA MET A 159 -1.56 3.34 -30.15
C MET A 159 -1.77 1.83 -30.06
N PHE A 160 -3.01 1.38 -29.81
CA PHE A 160 -3.37 -0.04 -29.79
C PHE A 160 -3.15 -0.72 -31.15
N ASP A 161 -3.32 0.00 -32.26
CA ASP A 161 -3.03 -0.54 -33.59
C ASP A 161 -1.54 -0.90 -33.79
N HIS A 162 -0.65 -0.30 -32.98
CA HIS A 162 0.80 -0.58 -32.95
C HIS A 162 1.21 -1.54 -31.81
N LEU A 163 0.26 -2.22 -31.16
CA LEU A 163 0.51 -3.07 -30.00
C LEU A 163 1.51 -4.20 -30.30
N ASP A 164 1.41 -4.85 -31.46
CA ASP A 164 2.29 -5.96 -31.82
C ASP A 164 3.77 -5.55 -31.79
N PHE A 165 4.07 -4.38 -32.37
CA PHE A 165 5.40 -3.81 -32.41
C PHE A 165 5.93 -3.49 -31.00
N LEU A 166 5.09 -2.90 -30.14
CA LEU A 166 5.45 -2.59 -28.76
C LEU A 166 5.76 -3.86 -27.96
N LEU A 167 5.03 -4.94 -28.20
CA LEU A 167 5.25 -6.23 -27.55
C LEU A 167 6.53 -6.93 -28.05
N GLU A 168 6.91 -6.79 -29.31
CA GLU A 168 8.18 -7.33 -29.82
C GLU A 168 9.41 -6.73 -29.14
N ASN A 169 9.31 -5.46 -28.79
CA ASN A 169 10.39 -4.69 -28.18
C ASN A 169 10.20 -4.50 -26.67
N SER A 170 9.32 -5.29 -26.05
CA SER A 170 8.95 -5.13 -24.64
C SER A 170 10.08 -5.49 -23.66
N ASN A 171 11.02 -6.35 -24.06
CA ASN A 171 12.12 -6.83 -23.21
C ASN A 171 13.22 -5.77 -23.00
N ILE A 172 13.14 -4.65 -23.71
CA ILE A 172 14.18 -3.64 -23.70
C ILE A 172 14.02 -2.78 -22.44
N LEU A 173 15.13 -2.55 -21.72
CA LEU A 173 15.24 -1.73 -20.50
C LEU A 173 14.69 -2.35 -19.20
N LEU A 174 14.20 -3.58 -19.22
CA LEU A 174 13.58 -4.16 -18.02
C LEU A 174 14.57 -4.49 -16.89
N SER A 175 15.84 -4.71 -17.23
CA SER A 175 16.92 -5.15 -16.34
C SER A 175 17.59 -4.05 -15.48
N ARG A 176 17.29 -2.76 -15.72
CA ARG A 176 17.96 -1.63 -15.04
C ARG A 176 17.00 -0.84 -14.15
N PRO A 177 17.04 -0.98 -12.82
CA PRO A 177 16.10 -0.28 -11.94
C PRO A 177 16.24 1.23 -11.84
N SER A 178 17.41 1.81 -12.09
CA SER A 178 17.57 3.26 -12.24
C SER A 178 16.86 3.83 -13.47
N LEU A 179 16.55 2.97 -14.44
CA LEU A 179 15.73 3.26 -15.61
C LEU A 179 14.30 2.74 -15.46
N ARG A 180 13.79 2.56 -14.23
CA ARG A 180 12.36 2.30 -13.89
C ARG A 180 11.36 3.33 -14.44
N GLY A 181 11.80 4.23 -15.32
CA GLY A 181 10.92 5.03 -16.14
C GLY A 181 10.11 4.18 -17.13
N SER A 182 9.32 4.89 -17.93
CA SER A 182 8.41 4.28 -18.91
C SER A 182 9.17 3.42 -19.93
N THR A 183 8.77 2.17 -20.02
CA THR A 183 9.24 1.18 -21.00
C THR A 183 8.24 1.02 -22.14
N PRO A 184 8.61 0.40 -23.28
CA PRO A 184 7.66 0.07 -24.34
C PRO A 184 6.48 -0.79 -23.84
N LEU A 185 6.71 -1.66 -22.86
CA LEU A 185 5.65 -2.43 -22.20
C LEU A 185 4.67 -1.51 -21.43
N ASP A 186 5.17 -0.44 -20.81
CA ASP A 186 4.32 0.54 -20.13
C ASP A 186 3.42 1.31 -21.11
N VAL A 187 3.92 1.59 -22.31
CA VAL A 187 3.13 2.17 -23.41
C VAL A 187 2.07 1.18 -23.89
N ALA A 188 2.45 -0.09 -24.03
CA ALA A 188 1.56 -1.16 -24.47
C ALA A 188 0.34 -1.30 -23.55
N TYR A 189 0.50 -1.40 -22.23
CA TYR A 189 -0.67 -1.45 -21.35
C TYR A 189 -1.37 -0.10 -21.24
N SER A 190 -0.67 1.04 -21.34
CA SER A 190 -1.33 2.36 -21.37
C SER A 190 -2.29 2.50 -22.56
N SER A 191 -2.05 1.76 -23.66
CA SER A 191 -2.98 1.66 -24.81
C SER A 191 -4.26 0.86 -24.52
N LEU A 192 -4.34 0.16 -23.39
CA LEU A 192 -5.45 -0.71 -22.99
C LEU A 192 -6.12 -0.25 -21.68
N MET A 193 -5.36 0.46 -20.84
CA MET A 193 -5.73 0.86 -19.49
C MET A 193 -7.10 1.57 -19.46
N GLU A 194 -7.98 1.14 -18.53
CA GLU A 194 -9.31 1.72 -18.29
C GLU A 194 -10.27 1.70 -19.50
N ASN A 195 -9.97 0.92 -20.54
CA ASN A 195 -10.77 0.86 -21.77
C ASN A 195 -11.30 -0.55 -22.07
N SER A 196 -12.57 -0.78 -21.72
CA SER A 196 -13.23 -2.07 -21.89
C SER A 196 -13.34 -2.49 -23.37
N GLU A 197 -13.49 -1.55 -24.30
CA GLU A 197 -13.62 -1.87 -25.74
C GLU A 197 -12.32 -2.45 -26.31
N LEU A 198 -11.18 -1.84 -25.95
CA LEU A 198 -9.87 -2.30 -26.42
C LEU A 198 -9.44 -3.59 -25.73
N ALA A 199 -9.80 -3.76 -24.44
CA ALA A 199 -9.58 -5.01 -23.73
C ALA A 199 -10.32 -6.19 -24.37
N LEU A 200 -11.55 -5.98 -24.86
CA LEU A 200 -12.30 -7.00 -25.61
C LEU A 200 -11.79 -7.19 -27.05
N ALA A 201 -11.18 -6.18 -27.65
CA ALA A 201 -10.56 -6.28 -28.98
C ALA A 201 -9.21 -7.01 -28.97
N LEU A 202 -8.70 -7.37 -27.79
CA LEU A 202 -7.41 -8.03 -27.63
C LEU A 202 -7.45 -9.44 -28.22
N ARG A 203 -6.47 -9.75 -29.08
CA ARG A 203 -6.33 -11.06 -29.73
C ARG A 203 -5.48 -12.00 -28.89
N GLU A 204 -5.78 -13.30 -28.98
CA GLU A 204 -5.07 -14.37 -28.26
C GLU A 204 -3.55 -14.35 -28.50
N HIS A 205 -3.13 -14.09 -29.74
CA HIS A 205 -1.72 -14.04 -30.12
C HIS A 205 -0.86 -13.07 -29.28
N TYR A 206 -1.43 -11.93 -28.85
CA TYR A 206 -0.70 -10.95 -28.04
C TYR A 206 -0.41 -11.50 -26.64
N LEU A 207 -1.39 -12.16 -26.02
CA LEU A 207 -1.22 -12.77 -24.70
C LEU A 207 -0.31 -13.99 -24.76
N GLU A 208 -0.34 -14.77 -25.85
CA GLU A 208 0.60 -15.88 -26.08
C GLU A 208 2.05 -15.41 -26.15
N LYS A 209 2.32 -14.27 -26.81
CA LYS A 209 3.66 -13.69 -26.94
C LYS A 209 4.24 -13.34 -25.56
N ILE A 210 3.42 -12.72 -24.71
CA ILE A 210 3.80 -12.34 -23.35
C ILE A 210 3.99 -13.56 -22.46
N ALA A 211 3.10 -14.55 -22.55
CA ALA A 211 3.28 -15.82 -21.85
C ALA A 211 4.56 -16.55 -22.29
N ALA A 212 4.97 -16.41 -23.56
CA ALA A 212 6.24 -16.96 -24.03
C ALA A 212 7.46 -16.22 -23.47
N TYR A 213 7.42 -14.90 -23.33
CA TYR A 213 8.49 -14.14 -22.67
C TYR A 213 8.58 -14.46 -21.18
N MET A 214 7.45 -14.51 -20.48
CA MET A 214 7.41 -14.85 -19.06
C MET A 214 7.90 -16.28 -18.79
N SER A 215 7.60 -17.24 -19.68
CA SER A 215 8.14 -18.61 -19.60
C SER A 215 9.67 -18.64 -19.70
N ARG A 216 10.28 -17.71 -20.48
CA ARG A 216 11.76 -17.56 -20.52
C ARG A 216 12.30 -17.00 -19.21
N CYS A 217 11.65 -16.00 -18.62
CA CYS A 217 12.03 -15.45 -17.31
C CYS A 217 12.02 -16.52 -16.21
N GLY A 218 11.09 -17.48 -16.27
CA GLY A 218 11.04 -18.62 -15.34
C GLY A 218 12.12 -19.69 -15.53
N LEU A 219 12.84 -19.68 -16.65
CA LEU A 219 13.84 -20.69 -17.04
C LEU A 219 15.27 -20.15 -17.11
N GLN A 220 15.44 -18.83 -17.23
CA GLN A 220 16.71 -18.18 -17.47
C GLN A 220 17.03 -17.19 -16.34
N SER A 221 18.27 -17.23 -15.85
CA SER A 221 18.78 -16.22 -14.94
C SER A 221 19.07 -14.91 -15.66
N ASN A 222 18.92 -13.80 -14.95
CA ASN A 222 19.26 -12.48 -15.49
C ASN A 222 20.80 -12.31 -15.50
N LEU A 223 21.40 -12.44 -16.69
CA LEU A 223 22.84 -12.29 -16.88
C LEU A 223 23.34 -10.89 -16.50
N GLU A 224 22.54 -9.85 -16.73
CA GLU A 224 22.94 -8.48 -16.41
C GLU A 224 23.05 -8.25 -14.89
N LEU A 225 22.21 -8.94 -14.09
CA LEU A 225 22.31 -8.89 -12.62
C LEU A 225 23.50 -9.70 -12.11
N ILE A 226 23.78 -10.84 -12.72
CA ILE A 226 24.95 -11.66 -12.37
C ILE A 226 26.25 -10.88 -12.67
N ASP A 227 26.32 -10.20 -13.82
CA ASP A 227 27.46 -9.35 -14.19
C ASP A 227 27.66 -8.16 -13.21
N ARG A 228 26.58 -7.71 -12.55
CA ARG A 228 26.60 -6.69 -11.48
C ARG A 228 26.96 -7.25 -10.09
N GLY A 229 27.12 -8.57 -9.96
CA GLY A 229 27.48 -9.23 -8.71
C GLY A 229 26.31 -9.70 -7.84
N TYR A 230 25.08 -9.70 -8.37
CA TYR A 230 23.92 -10.27 -7.65
C TYR A 230 23.96 -11.81 -7.64
N PRO A 231 23.36 -12.45 -6.61
CA PRO A 231 23.30 -13.90 -6.54
C PRO A 231 22.45 -14.47 -7.68
N ASP A 232 22.90 -15.58 -8.26
CA ASP A 232 22.13 -16.30 -9.27
C ASP A 232 20.99 -17.09 -8.62
N VAL A 233 19.75 -16.70 -8.93
CA VAL A 233 18.52 -17.33 -8.42
C VAL A 233 17.99 -18.41 -9.37
N GLY A 234 18.51 -18.51 -10.60
CA GLY A 234 18.05 -19.48 -11.60
C GLY A 234 16.81 -19.06 -12.41
N TRP A 235 16.25 -17.87 -12.15
CA TRP A 235 15.10 -17.27 -12.82
C TRP A 235 15.07 -15.76 -12.59
N ASP A 236 14.26 -15.03 -13.35
CA ASP A 236 14.16 -13.56 -13.27
C ASP A 236 12.80 -13.07 -12.73
N PRO A 237 12.72 -12.68 -11.45
CA PRO A 237 11.51 -12.09 -10.88
C PRO A 237 11.31 -10.61 -11.24
N VAL A 238 12.36 -9.88 -11.61
CA VAL A 238 12.28 -8.43 -11.90
C VAL A 238 11.55 -8.19 -13.20
N GLU A 239 11.94 -8.92 -14.26
CA GLU A 239 11.25 -8.87 -15.55
C GLU A 239 9.87 -9.54 -15.47
N GLY A 240 9.79 -10.66 -14.75
CA GLY A 240 8.54 -11.41 -14.56
C GLY A 240 7.41 -10.56 -13.96
N GLU A 241 7.71 -9.74 -12.96
CA GLU A 241 6.74 -8.83 -12.32
C GLU A 241 6.07 -7.91 -13.34
N ARG A 242 6.84 -7.35 -14.29
CA ARG A 242 6.35 -6.38 -15.28
C ARG A 242 5.40 -7.00 -16.29
N TYR A 243 5.67 -8.23 -16.72
CA TYR A 243 4.76 -8.98 -17.60
C TYR A 243 3.45 -9.34 -16.88
N LEU A 244 3.52 -9.72 -15.59
CA LEU A 244 2.33 -9.99 -14.79
C LEU A 244 1.48 -8.72 -14.62
N ASP A 245 2.11 -7.57 -14.41
CA ASP A 245 1.42 -6.29 -14.33
C ASP A 245 0.71 -5.93 -15.65
N PHE A 246 1.32 -6.19 -16.81
CA PHE A 246 0.65 -6.03 -18.10
C PHE A 246 -0.60 -6.92 -18.19
N LEU A 247 -0.49 -8.21 -17.84
CA LEU A 247 -1.61 -9.15 -17.86
C LEU A 247 -2.72 -8.71 -16.91
N ARG A 248 -2.36 -8.12 -15.76
CA ARG A 248 -3.31 -7.59 -14.79
C ARG A 248 -4.20 -6.51 -15.38
N PHE A 249 -3.64 -5.56 -16.14
CA PHE A 249 -4.42 -4.52 -16.82
C PHE A 249 -5.27 -5.04 -17.98
N CYS A 250 -4.89 -6.17 -18.60
CA CYS A 250 -5.69 -6.79 -19.65
C CYS A 250 -6.94 -7.51 -19.09
N VAL A 251 -6.84 -8.02 -17.87
CA VAL A 251 -7.91 -8.78 -17.22
C VAL A 251 -8.82 -7.89 -16.37
N TRP A 252 -8.29 -6.84 -15.73
CA TRP A 252 -9.04 -6.01 -14.79
C TRP A 252 -9.21 -4.58 -15.31
N VAL A 253 -10.45 -4.20 -15.59
CA VAL A 253 -10.79 -2.89 -16.17
C VAL A 253 -11.94 -2.27 -15.39
N ASN A 254 -11.77 -1.04 -14.91
CA ASN A 254 -12.81 -0.25 -14.22
C ASN A 254 -13.50 -0.94 -13.02
N GLY A 255 -12.82 -1.89 -12.36
CA GLY A 255 -13.36 -2.61 -11.21
C GLY A 255 -14.03 -3.94 -11.53
N GLU A 256 -14.04 -4.34 -12.81
CA GLU A 256 -14.64 -5.58 -13.29
C GLU A 256 -13.58 -6.47 -13.98
N SER A 257 -13.78 -7.78 -13.93
CA SER A 257 -12.93 -8.74 -14.62
C SER A 257 -13.46 -9.06 -16.03
N VAL A 258 -12.62 -8.91 -17.04
CA VAL A 258 -12.90 -9.29 -18.42
C VAL A 258 -12.79 -10.82 -18.54
N GLU A 259 -13.94 -11.52 -18.53
CA GLU A 259 -14.01 -12.99 -18.44
C GLU A 259 -13.25 -13.70 -19.59
N GLU A 260 -13.33 -13.22 -20.83
CA GLU A 260 -12.66 -13.82 -21.99
C GLU A 260 -11.14 -13.80 -21.84
N ASN A 261 -10.59 -12.64 -21.47
CA ASN A 261 -9.16 -12.46 -21.23
C ASN A 261 -8.71 -13.28 -20.01
N ALA A 262 -9.49 -13.28 -18.92
CA ALA A 262 -9.19 -14.03 -17.71
C ALA A 262 -9.06 -15.55 -17.99
N ASN A 263 -10.04 -16.11 -18.70
CA ASN A 263 -10.06 -17.53 -19.05
C ASN A 263 -8.87 -17.91 -19.94
N LEU A 264 -8.51 -17.04 -20.88
CA LEU A 264 -7.34 -17.24 -21.72
C LEU A 264 -6.03 -17.17 -20.92
N VAL A 265 -5.87 -16.15 -20.07
CA VAL A 265 -4.68 -16.02 -19.21
C VAL A 265 -4.52 -17.25 -18.31
N ILE A 266 -5.58 -17.70 -17.63
CA ILE A 266 -5.56 -18.93 -16.83
C ILE A 266 -5.10 -20.12 -17.67
N ARG A 267 -5.64 -20.29 -18.88
CA ARG A 267 -5.28 -21.40 -19.79
C ARG A 267 -3.82 -21.34 -20.22
N LEU A 268 -3.30 -20.14 -20.53
CA LEU A 268 -1.90 -19.95 -20.95
C LEU A 268 -0.92 -20.24 -19.81
N LEU A 269 -1.23 -19.79 -18.58
CA LEU A 269 -0.41 -20.03 -17.39
C LEU A 269 -0.32 -21.53 -17.05
N ILE A 270 -1.42 -22.27 -17.17
CA ILE A 270 -1.41 -23.73 -16.90
C ILE A 270 -0.63 -24.50 -17.96
N ARG A 271 -0.71 -24.08 -19.23
CA ARG A 271 0.03 -24.70 -20.33
C ARG A 271 1.54 -24.47 -20.22
N ARG A 272 1.97 -23.45 -19.47
CA ARG A 272 3.37 -23.05 -19.27
C ARG A 272 3.64 -22.85 -17.78
N PRO A 273 3.81 -23.94 -17.00
CA PRO A 273 3.97 -23.85 -15.55
C PRO A 273 5.23 -23.07 -15.15
N GLU A 274 6.19 -22.85 -16.05
CA GLU A 274 7.38 -22.03 -15.81
C GLU A 274 7.05 -20.58 -15.47
N CYS A 275 5.90 -20.08 -15.96
CA CYS A 275 5.41 -18.73 -15.70
C CYS A 275 5.00 -18.47 -14.24
N LEU A 276 4.74 -19.53 -13.45
CA LEU A 276 4.28 -19.41 -12.06
C LEU A 276 5.44 -19.18 -11.07
N GLY A 277 6.67 -19.24 -11.55
CA GLY A 277 7.87 -19.23 -10.72
C GLY A 277 8.15 -20.57 -10.03
N PRO A 278 9.35 -20.76 -9.46
CA PRO A 278 9.77 -22.05 -8.89
C PRO A 278 8.93 -22.57 -7.72
N ALA A 279 8.30 -21.68 -6.94
CA ALA A 279 7.58 -22.07 -5.73
C ALA A 279 6.20 -22.67 -5.99
N LEU A 280 5.54 -22.21 -7.05
CA LEU A 280 4.17 -22.62 -7.42
C LEU A 280 4.15 -23.63 -8.58
N ARG A 281 5.30 -23.91 -9.22
CA ARG A 281 5.39 -24.91 -10.29
C ARG A 281 5.75 -26.29 -9.73
N GLY A 282 4.92 -27.30 -9.99
CA GLY A 282 5.21 -28.69 -9.63
C GLY A 282 5.27 -28.96 -8.12
N GLU A 283 6.31 -29.67 -7.67
CA GLU A 283 6.61 -29.97 -6.25
C GLU A 283 7.39 -28.83 -5.56
N GLY A 284 7.06 -27.58 -5.86
CA GLY A 284 7.69 -26.43 -5.22
C GLY A 284 7.40 -26.37 -3.71
N PRO A 285 8.19 -25.62 -2.92
CA PRO A 285 8.02 -25.49 -1.48
C PRO A 285 6.72 -24.80 -1.05
N GLY A 286 5.92 -24.27 -1.97
CA GLY A 286 4.69 -23.54 -1.67
C GLY A 286 4.90 -22.02 -1.58
N LEU A 287 3.80 -21.27 -1.63
CA LEU A 287 3.80 -19.81 -1.66
C LEU A 287 4.29 -19.23 -0.33
N LEU A 288 3.86 -19.83 0.78
CA LEU A 288 4.17 -19.34 2.11
C LEU A 288 5.67 -19.36 2.41
N ASP A 289 6.33 -20.47 2.09
CA ASP A 289 7.76 -20.61 2.34
C ASP A 289 8.59 -19.74 1.40
N ALA A 290 8.14 -19.53 0.16
CA ALA A 290 8.75 -18.56 -0.75
C ALA A 290 8.65 -17.12 -0.23
N ILE A 291 7.49 -16.70 0.29
CA ILE A 291 7.31 -15.37 0.90
C ILE A 291 8.20 -15.23 2.14
N ARG A 292 8.25 -16.24 3.01
CA ARG A 292 9.09 -16.20 4.22
C ARG A 292 10.57 -16.07 3.88
N GLU A 293 11.05 -16.82 2.89
CA GLU A 293 12.46 -16.75 2.50
C GLU A 293 12.79 -15.43 1.80
N ALA A 294 11.88 -14.90 0.97
CA ALA A 294 12.02 -13.58 0.36
C ALA A 294 12.12 -12.46 1.42
N VAL A 295 11.29 -12.52 2.47
CA VAL A 295 11.35 -11.58 3.60
C VAL A 295 12.69 -11.69 4.34
N ARG A 296 13.14 -12.92 4.67
CA ARG A 296 14.45 -13.12 5.33
C ARG A 296 15.61 -12.64 4.47
N MET A 297 15.55 -12.84 3.16
CA MET A 297 16.58 -12.39 2.22
C MET A 297 16.68 -10.86 2.23
N SER A 298 15.55 -10.16 2.14
CA SER A 298 15.50 -8.71 2.21
C SER A 298 16.02 -8.19 3.57
N GLU A 299 15.62 -8.81 4.68
CA GLU A 299 16.12 -8.46 6.03
C GLU A 299 17.64 -8.65 6.16
N ARG A 300 18.22 -9.71 5.58
CA ARG A 300 19.67 -9.94 5.56
C ARG A 300 20.40 -8.86 4.76
N ILE A 301 19.92 -8.52 3.57
CA ILE A 301 20.51 -7.47 2.71
C ILE A 301 20.55 -6.13 3.49
N VAL A 302 19.48 -5.84 4.23
CA VAL A 302 19.37 -4.61 5.02
C VAL A 302 20.32 -4.63 6.21
N ALA A 303 20.43 -5.76 6.91
CA ALA A 303 21.34 -5.92 8.03
C ALA A 303 22.81 -5.79 7.59
N GLU A 304 23.19 -6.38 6.47
CA GLU A 304 24.53 -6.27 5.87
C GLU A 304 24.85 -4.82 5.50
N ARG A 305 23.90 -4.11 4.86
CA ARG A 305 24.04 -2.67 4.56
C ARG A 305 24.24 -1.82 5.82
N GLN A 306 23.48 -2.10 6.88
CA GLN A 306 23.62 -1.39 8.16
C GLN A 306 24.99 -1.66 8.82
N GLN A 307 25.50 -2.89 8.73
CA GLN A 307 26.82 -3.24 9.25
C GLN A 307 27.95 -2.57 8.45
N GLN A 308 27.84 -2.52 7.12
CA GLN A 308 28.79 -1.81 6.25
C GLN A 308 28.79 -0.30 6.53
N ALA A 309 27.61 0.30 6.71
CA ALA A 309 27.48 1.72 7.08
C ALA A 309 28.10 2.02 8.46
N GLN A 310 27.98 1.11 9.43
CA GLN A 310 28.62 1.25 10.75
C GLN A 310 30.15 1.06 10.69
N ALA A 311 30.63 0.16 9.84
CA ALA A 311 32.06 -0.13 9.70
C ALA A 311 32.85 1.00 8.99
N GLN A 312 32.21 1.75 8.09
CA GLN A 312 32.87 2.82 7.32
C GLN A 312 32.85 4.20 8.00
N GLY A 313 32.23 4.35 9.18
CA GLY A 313 32.41 5.51 10.06
C GLY A 313 31.96 6.88 9.52
N ALA A 314 31.33 6.94 8.36
CA ALA A 314 30.77 8.15 7.76
C ALA A 314 29.25 8.02 7.70
N ALA A 315 28.55 9.14 7.89
CA ALA A 315 27.17 9.25 7.44
C ALA A 315 27.13 8.80 5.97
N ALA A 316 26.56 7.62 5.73
CA ALA A 316 26.32 7.07 4.41
C ALA A 316 25.20 7.90 3.74
N ASP A 317 25.51 9.17 3.48
CA ASP A 317 24.89 10.02 2.48
C ASP A 317 25.65 9.87 1.14
N GLU A 318 26.44 8.81 0.97
CA GLU A 318 26.84 8.35 -0.35
C GLU A 318 25.57 7.85 -1.04
N GLU A 319 25.12 8.67 -2.00
CA GLU A 319 24.10 8.42 -3.01
C GLU A 319 23.87 6.91 -3.17
N GLU A 320 22.77 6.39 -2.60
CA GLU A 320 22.26 5.06 -2.95
C GLU A 320 22.39 4.96 -4.47
N SER A 321 23.21 4.05 -4.98
CA SER A 321 23.29 3.89 -6.42
C SER A 321 21.87 3.58 -6.85
N GLU A 322 21.27 4.44 -7.70
CA GLU A 322 19.85 4.32 -8.10
C GLU A 322 19.53 2.95 -8.75
N ASP A 323 20.58 2.14 -8.97
CA ASP A 323 20.63 0.81 -9.56
C ASP A 323 20.55 -0.35 -8.54
N ASP A 324 20.62 -0.11 -7.23
CA ASP A 324 20.70 -1.19 -6.23
C ASP A 324 19.37 -1.91 -6.00
N ILE A 325 19.29 -3.17 -6.43
CA ILE A 325 18.09 -4.01 -6.33
C ILE A 325 18.09 -4.81 -5.03
N ASP A 326 16.98 -4.78 -4.30
CA ASP A 326 16.69 -5.79 -3.29
C ASP A 326 16.06 -7.01 -3.95
N MET A 327 16.87 -8.07 -4.09
CA MET A 327 16.46 -9.34 -4.67
C MET A 327 15.31 -10.01 -3.91
N GLY A 328 15.29 -9.90 -2.58
CA GLY A 328 14.23 -10.45 -1.75
C GLY A 328 12.90 -9.73 -1.99
N ALA A 329 12.94 -8.39 -2.10
CA ALA A 329 11.77 -7.60 -2.44
C ALA A 329 11.25 -7.90 -3.85
N ALA A 330 12.12 -8.12 -4.84
CA ALA A 330 11.72 -8.48 -6.20
C ALA A 330 10.99 -9.84 -6.26
N ILE A 331 11.50 -10.86 -5.55
CA ILE A 331 10.83 -12.17 -5.45
C ILE A 331 9.45 -12.03 -4.81
N LEU A 332 9.36 -11.23 -3.74
CA LEU A 332 8.10 -10.99 -3.04
C LEU A 332 7.08 -10.28 -3.94
N ASN A 333 7.50 -9.23 -4.65
CA ASN A 333 6.66 -8.52 -5.60
C ASN A 333 6.13 -9.45 -6.69
N PHE A 334 7.00 -10.29 -7.28
CA PHE A 334 6.59 -11.24 -8.31
C PHE A 334 5.45 -12.15 -7.84
N TYR A 335 5.61 -12.83 -6.70
CA TYR A 335 4.58 -13.74 -6.20
C TYR A 335 3.30 -13.02 -5.76
N CYS A 336 3.41 -11.84 -5.14
CA CYS A 336 2.23 -11.07 -4.74
C CYS A 336 1.48 -10.49 -5.95
N THR A 337 2.17 -10.05 -7.00
CA THR A 337 1.55 -9.60 -8.25
C THR A 337 0.93 -10.77 -9.02
N LEU A 338 1.56 -11.95 -9.00
CA LEU A 338 0.97 -13.17 -9.55
C LEU A 338 -0.33 -13.55 -8.84
N VAL A 339 -0.35 -13.51 -7.51
CA VAL A 339 -1.56 -13.78 -6.71
C VAL A 339 -2.64 -12.71 -6.97
N ASP A 340 -2.28 -11.42 -7.09
CA ASP A 340 -3.23 -10.35 -7.47
C ASP A 340 -3.85 -10.62 -8.85
N LEU A 341 -3.02 -10.98 -9.85
CA LEU A 341 -3.48 -11.34 -11.18
C LEU A 341 -4.45 -12.52 -11.14
N LEU A 342 -4.09 -13.61 -10.48
CA LEU A 342 -4.94 -14.79 -10.36
C LEU A 342 -6.26 -14.49 -9.63
N GLY A 343 -6.22 -13.63 -8.61
CA GLY A 343 -7.41 -13.17 -7.89
C GLY A 343 -8.31 -12.31 -8.77
N ARG A 344 -7.73 -11.49 -9.66
CA ARG A 344 -8.46 -10.70 -10.65
C ARG A 344 -9.01 -11.55 -11.80
N CYS A 345 -8.36 -12.65 -12.15
CA CYS A 345 -8.85 -13.64 -13.10
C CYS A 345 -10.02 -14.48 -12.56
N ALA A 346 -10.23 -14.50 -11.24
CA ALA A 346 -11.32 -15.27 -10.65
C ALA A 346 -12.70 -14.74 -11.12
N PRO A 347 -13.65 -15.63 -11.47
CA PRO A 347 -14.99 -15.22 -11.84
C PRO A 347 -15.75 -14.64 -10.65
N GLU A 348 -16.71 -13.75 -10.91
CA GLU A 348 -17.52 -13.13 -9.86
C GLU A 348 -18.42 -14.13 -9.13
N ALA A 349 -18.66 -13.88 -7.84
CA ALA A 349 -19.54 -14.73 -7.02
C ALA A 349 -20.96 -14.87 -7.62
N ALA A 350 -21.47 -13.80 -8.23
CA ALA A 350 -22.78 -13.80 -8.89
C ALA A 350 -22.81 -14.70 -10.14
N THR A 351 -21.75 -14.71 -10.96
CA THR A 351 -21.69 -15.57 -12.16
C THR A 351 -21.44 -17.03 -11.81
N ILE A 352 -20.73 -17.30 -10.71
CA ILE A 352 -20.61 -18.64 -10.14
C ILE A 352 -21.97 -19.15 -9.63
N ALA A 353 -22.76 -18.30 -8.97
CA ALA A 353 -24.09 -18.67 -8.48
C ALA A 353 -25.07 -19.08 -9.61
N GLN A 354 -24.82 -18.60 -10.83
CA GLN A 354 -25.58 -19.00 -12.03
C GLN A 354 -25.19 -20.40 -12.56
N GLY A 355 -24.18 -21.06 -11.97
CA GLY A 355 -23.85 -22.46 -12.27
C GLY A 355 -23.11 -22.68 -13.60
N LYS A 356 -22.42 -21.67 -14.15
CA LYS A 356 -21.62 -21.84 -15.37
C LYS A 356 -20.43 -22.79 -15.12
N ASN A 357 -20.42 -23.94 -15.80
CA ASN A 357 -19.40 -24.98 -15.63
C ASN A 357 -17.95 -24.49 -15.84
N GLU A 358 -17.72 -23.54 -16.76
CA GLU A 358 -16.40 -22.98 -17.03
C GLU A 358 -15.87 -22.16 -15.84
N CYS A 359 -16.72 -21.34 -15.22
CA CYS A 359 -16.38 -20.55 -14.04
C CYS A 359 -16.05 -21.45 -12.83
N VAL A 360 -16.83 -22.52 -12.63
CA VAL A 360 -16.57 -23.50 -11.58
C VAL A 360 -15.23 -24.20 -11.79
N ARG A 361 -14.93 -24.58 -13.04
CA ARG A 361 -13.64 -25.20 -13.40
C ARG A 361 -12.46 -24.24 -13.18
N ALA A 362 -12.58 -22.98 -13.62
CA ALA A 362 -11.56 -21.97 -13.40
C ALA A 362 -11.30 -21.76 -11.90
N ARG A 363 -12.35 -21.64 -11.09
CA ARG A 363 -12.24 -21.52 -9.63
C ARG A 363 -11.57 -22.74 -8.99
N ALA A 364 -11.89 -23.95 -9.42
CA ALA A 364 -11.27 -25.18 -8.92
C ALA A 364 -9.76 -25.23 -9.24
N ILE A 365 -9.37 -24.78 -10.44
CA ILE A 365 -7.95 -24.65 -10.82
C ILE A 365 -7.25 -23.65 -9.89
N LEU A 366 -7.81 -22.47 -9.69
CA LEU A 366 -7.22 -21.45 -8.82
C LEU A 366 -7.03 -21.94 -7.38
N ARG A 367 -8.01 -22.69 -6.84
CA ARG A 367 -7.93 -23.34 -5.52
C ARG A 367 -6.87 -24.44 -5.44
N SER A 368 -6.51 -25.06 -6.57
CA SER A 368 -5.46 -26.09 -6.61
C SER A 368 -4.04 -25.50 -6.72
N LEU A 369 -3.91 -24.30 -7.28
CA LEU A 369 -2.60 -23.64 -7.47
C LEU A 369 -2.09 -22.99 -6.19
N VAL A 370 -2.97 -22.35 -5.41
CA VAL A 370 -2.60 -21.65 -4.18
C VAL A 370 -3.47 -22.17 -3.05
N PRO A 371 -2.95 -22.98 -2.12
CA PRO A 371 -3.73 -23.57 -1.03
C PRO A 371 -4.13 -22.51 0.00
N LEU A 372 -5.23 -22.77 0.72
CA LEU A 372 -5.78 -21.83 1.71
C LEU A 372 -4.82 -21.59 2.89
N ASP A 373 -4.12 -22.63 3.35
CA ASP A 373 -3.19 -22.53 4.47
C ASP A 373 -2.01 -21.60 4.16
N ASP A 374 -1.55 -21.56 2.91
CA ASP A 374 -0.49 -20.64 2.48
C ASP A 374 -0.95 -19.18 2.54
N LEU A 375 -2.19 -18.90 2.16
CA LEU A 375 -2.77 -17.55 2.21
C LEU A 375 -2.89 -17.07 3.65
N LEU A 376 -3.46 -17.91 4.53
CA LEU A 376 -3.62 -17.58 5.96
C LEU A 376 -2.26 -17.39 6.62
N GLY A 377 -1.30 -18.27 6.31
CA GLY A 377 0.07 -18.17 6.79
C GLY A 377 0.75 -16.88 6.32
N ALA A 378 0.57 -16.48 5.07
CA ALA A 378 1.20 -15.28 4.52
C ALA A 378 0.58 -14.00 5.13
N LEU A 379 -0.73 -13.99 5.37
CA LEU A 379 -1.41 -12.87 6.05
C LEU A 379 -1.02 -12.74 7.53
N SER A 380 -0.65 -13.85 8.18
CA SER A 380 -0.19 -13.86 9.59
C SER A 380 1.22 -13.29 9.78
N LEU A 381 1.99 -13.07 8.71
CA LEU A 381 3.33 -12.48 8.79
C LEU A 381 3.24 -11.04 9.30
N ARG A 382 4.15 -10.66 10.20
CA ARG A 382 4.14 -9.33 10.80
C ARG A 382 4.98 -8.35 10.00
N PHE A 383 4.54 -7.09 9.96
CA PHE A 383 5.35 -6.02 9.39
C PHE A 383 6.52 -5.66 10.31
N THR A 384 7.69 -5.47 9.72
CA THR A 384 8.87 -4.94 10.40
C THR A 384 8.75 -3.42 10.45
N LEU A 385 8.31 -2.89 11.59
CA LEU A 385 8.08 -1.46 11.76
C LEU A 385 9.40 -0.73 12.07
N GLN A 386 9.81 0.16 11.17
CA GLN A 386 10.92 1.09 11.41
C GLN A 386 10.36 2.45 11.84
N THR A 387 11.04 3.10 12.79
CA THR A 387 10.67 4.45 13.22
C THR A 387 11.43 5.46 12.36
N PRO A 388 10.78 6.44 11.70
CA PRO A 388 11.47 7.48 10.94
C PRO A 388 12.47 8.17 11.85
N ARG A 389 13.76 8.05 11.52
CA ARG A 389 14.82 8.87 12.11
C ARG A 389 14.97 10.09 11.22
N LYS A 390 14.83 11.29 11.79
CA LYS A 390 15.17 12.53 11.06
C LYS A 390 16.65 12.45 10.68
N GLY A 391 16.93 12.36 9.37
CA GLY A 391 18.28 12.53 8.86
C GLY A 391 18.76 13.96 9.11
N GLU A 392 20.08 14.14 9.24
CA GLU A 392 20.70 15.46 9.48
C GLU A 392 20.44 16.47 8.33
N SER A 393 20.04 16.00 7.15
CA SER A 393 19.77 16.80 5.94
C SER A 393 18.34 17.33 5.80
N GLY A 394 17.44 17.09 6.77
CA GLY A 394 16.06 17.59 6.74
C GLY A 394 15.14 16.96 5.68
N LYS A 395 15.66 16.07 4.81
CA LYS A 395 14.85 15.19 3.97
C LYS A 395 14.37 14.00 4.81
N THR A 396 13.06 13.80 4.85
CA THR A 396 12.45 12.59 5.43
C THR A 396 12.76 11.41 4.52
N LYS A 397 13.62 10.49 4.95
CA LYS A 397 13.80 9.19 4.26
C LYS A 397 12.48 8.41 4.35
N SER A 398 12.11 7.69 3.29
CA SER A 398 10.89 6.86 3.30
C SER A 398 11.00 5.79 4.40
N ASP A 399 9.94 5.61 5.17
CA ASP A 399 9.85 4.59 6.22
C ASP A 399 9.42 3.22 5.71
N LEU A 400 9.22 3.06 4.39
CA LEU A 400 8.84 1.77 3.85
C LEU A 400 9.97 0.77 4.09
N PRO A 401 9.69 -0.34 4.80
CA PRO A 401 10.69 -1.37 4.96
C PRO A 401 11.00 -2.00 3.60
N PRO A 402 12.29 -2.19 3.26
CA PRO A 402 12.70 -3.21 2.30
C PRO A 402 12.23 -4.57 2.84
N GLY A 403 11.23 -5.17 2.20
CA GLY A 403 10.59 -6.42 2.63
C GLY A 403 9.07 -6.43 2.47
N LEU A 404 8.37 -7.01 3.46
CA LEU A 404 6.91 -7.15 3.42
C LEU A 404 6.19 -5.80 3.50
N GLN A 405 5.49 -5.43 2.42
CA GLN A 405 4.72 -4.20 2.33
C GLN A 405 3.21 -4.45 2.45
N PRO A 406 2.41 -3.45 2.88
CA PRO A 406 0.96 -3.60 2.96
C PRO A 406 0.29 -3.98 1.63
N ASN A 407 0.83 -3.52 0.51
CA ASN A 407 0.35 -3.88 -0.83
C ASN A 407 0.45 -5.38 -1.10
N HIS A 408 1.46 -6.07 -0.57
CA HIS A 408 1.63 -7.52 -0.74
C HIS A 408 0.50 -8.29 -0.06
N LYS A 409 0.16 -7.92 1.18
CA LYS A 409 -1.00 -8.49 1.87
C LYS A 409 -2.30 -8.13 1.18
N GLN A 410 -2.41 -6.93 0.61
CA GLN A 410 -3.59 -6.51 -0.14
C GLN A 410 -3.91 -7.45 -1.31
N SER A 411 -2.89 -7.81 -2.10
CA SER A 411 -3.01 -8.79 -3.20
C SER A 411 -3.51 -10.15 -2.72
N ILE A 412 -2.98 -10.62 -1.58
CA ILE A 412 -3.35 -11.92 -0.99
C ILE A 412 -4.81 -11.90 -0.50
N VAL A 413 -5.24 -10.80 0.15
CA VAL A 413 -6.64 -10.63 0.58
C VAL A 413 -7.58 -10.62 -0.63
N MET A 414 -7.21 -9.94 -1.72
CA MET A 414 -8.00 -9.90 -2.95
C MET A 414 -8.23 -11.31 -3.54
N PHE A 415 -7.19 -12.16 -3.54
CA PHE A 415 -7.31 -13.55 -3.97
C PHE A 415 -8.18 -14.38 -3.03
N LEU A 416 -7.98 -14.24 -1.70
CA LEU A 416 -8.75 -14.94 -0.69
C LEU A 416 -10.25 -14.64 -0.82
N GLU A 417 -10.61 -13.36 -0.96
CA GLU A 417 -11.99 -12.89 -1.09
C GLU A 417 -12.65 -13.44 -2.35
N ARG A 418 -12.00 -13.32 -3.53
CA ARG A 418 -12.63 -13.70 -4.81
C ARG A 418 -12.64 -15.20 -5.09
N VAL A 419 -11.59 -15.94 -4.69
CA VAL A 419 -11.46 -17.37 -5.04
C VAL A 419 -12.04 -18.27 -3.96
N TYR A 420 -11.70 -18.05 -2.70
CA TYR A 420 -12.17 -18.89 -1.61
C TYR A 420 -13.47 -18.34 -1.04
N GLY A 421 -13.47 -17.05 -0.68
CA GLY A 421 -14.42 -16.52 0.28
C GLY A 421 -14.17 -17.10 1.68
N LEU A 422 -14.85 -16.55 2.68
CA LEU A 422 -14.83 -17.08 4.04
C LEU A 422 -16.07 -17.94 4.23
N GLU A 423 -15.93 -19.26 4.05
CA GLU A 423 -17.06 -20.20 4.13
C GLU A 423 -17.41 -20.57 5.58
N THR A 424 -16.43 -20.52 6.50
CA THR A 424 -16.58 -20.96 7.91
C THR A 424 -16.22 -19.86 8.89
N GLN A 425 -16.99 -19.76 9.98
CA GLN A 425 -16.79 -18.79 11.06
C GLN A 425 -15.43 -18.95 11.76
N ASP A 426 -14.91 -20.18 11.91
CA ASP A 426 -13.61 -20.42 12.55
C ASP A 426 -12.43 -19.86 11.74
N ILE A 427 -12.46 -20.02 10.42
CA ILE A 427 -11.43 -19.46 9.53
C ILE A 427 -11.45 -17.94 9.59
N PHE A 428 -12.64 -17.35 9.64
CA PHE A 428 -12.81 -15.91 9.80
C PHE A 428 -12.18 -15.38 11.09
N PHE A 429 -12.47 -16.00 12.24
CA PHE A 429 -11.90 -15.56 13.52
C PHE A 429 -10.41 -15.83 13.64
N ARG A 430 -9.91 -16.94 13.09
CA ARG A 430 -8.47 -17.21 13.01
C ARG A 430 -7.74 -16.15 12.20
N LEU A 431 -8.30 -15.77 11.04
CA LEU A 431 -7.74 -14.70 10.21
C LEU A 431 -7.78 -13.33 10.92
N LEU A 432 -8.87 -13.05 11.65
CA LEU A 432 -9.00 -11.83 12.44
C LEU A 432 -7.93 -11.76 13.54
N GLU A 433 -7.70 -12.86 14.26
CA GLU A 433 -6.74 -12.95 15.36
C GLU A 433 -5.28 -12.92 14.90
N ASP A 434 -4.92 -13.79 13.95
CA ASP A 434 -3.52 -14.01 13.54
C ASP A 434 -3.03 -13.00 12.49
N GLY A 435 -3.94 -12.47 11.66
CA GLY A 435 -3.61 -11.57 10.55
C GLY A 435 -4.04 -10.12 10.76
N PHE A 436 -5.36 -9.87 10.76
CA PHE A 436 -5.88 -8.51 10.67
C PHE A 436 -5.73 -7.68 11.94
N LEU A 437 -5.90 -8.27 13.13
CA LEU A 437 -5.77 -7.53 14.39
C LEU A 437 -4.33 -7.02 14.63
N PRO A 438 -3.26 -7.81 14.39
CA PRO A 438 -1.90 -7.29 14.37
C PRO A 438 -1.69 -6.10 13.42
N ASP A 439 -2.28 -6.16 12.22
CA ASP A 439 -2.15 -5.10 11.21
C ASP A 439 -2.90 -3.82 11.61
N LEU A 440 -4.10 -3.96 12.20
CA LEU A 440 -4.85 -2.85 12.80
C LEU A 440 -4.07 -2.19 13.95
N ARG A 441 -3.43 -3.01 14.80
CA ARG A 441 -2.57 -2.51 15.89
C ARG A 441 -1.37 -1.76 15.34
N ALA A 442 -0.69 -2.30 14.32
CA ALA A 442 0.45 -1.64 13.66
C ALA A 442 0.07 -0.25 13.13
N ALA A 443 -1.10 -0.12 12.48
CA ALA A 443 -1.59 1.17 12.01
C ALA A 443 -1.80 2.18 13.15
N THR A 444 -2.29 1.74 14.32
CA THR A 444 -2.44 2.63 15.50
C THR A 444 -1.13 2.95 16.23
N MET A 445 -0.08 2.14 16.05
CA MET A 445 1.25 2.36 16.67
C MET A 445 2.09 3.38 15.90
N LEU A 446 1.88 3.51 14.59
CA LEU A 446 2.59 4.47 13.73
C LEU A 446 1.99 5.88 13.79
N ASP A 447 0.93 6.10 14.56
CA ASP A 447 0.36 7.43 14.77
C ASP A 447 1.32 8.27 15.61
N ARG A 448 1.99 9.23 14.95
CA ARG A 448 2.95 10.15 15.57
C ARG A 448 2.31 11.53 15.73
N THR A 449 2.58 12.18 16.85
CA THR A 449 2.13 13.55 17.14
C THR A 449 2.89 14.62 16.34
N ASP A 450 4.00 14.26 15.69
CA ASP A 450 4.97 15.20 15.12
C ASP A 450 4.59 15.74 13.72
N ASN A 451 3.36 15.51 13.24
CA ASN A 451 2.92 15.83 11.86
C ASN A 451 3.87 15.29 10.75
N THR A 452 4.78 14.38 11.08
CA THR A 452 5.64 13.71 10.09
C THR A 452 4.81 12.67 9.37
N GLU A 453 4.61 12.85 8.07
CA GLU A 453 3.96 11.87 7.23
C GLU A 453 4.85 10.62 7.12
N SER A 454 4.34 9.47 7.53
CA SER A 454 5.00 8.19 7.36
C SER A 454 4.36 7.44 6.20
N ASP A 455 5.14 7.15 5.16
CA ASP A 455 4.67 6.42 3.98
C ASP A 455 4.10 5.04 4.35
N MET A 456 4.68 4.38 5.36
CA MET A 456 4.21 3.08 5.85
C MET A 456 2.83 3.19 6.52
N ALA A 457 2.59 4.25 7.29
CA ALA A 457 1.28 4.51 7.89
C ALA A 457 0.21 4.76 6.81
N LEU A 458 0.55 5.51 5.76
CA LEU A 458 -0.34 5.74 4.61
C LEU A 458 -0.64 4.44 3.85
N ALA A 459 0.37 3.61 3.60
CA ALA A 459 0.21 2.32 2.94
C ALA A 459 -0.68 1.35 3.75
N LEU A 460 -0.47 1.26 5.07
CA LEU A 460 -1.31 0.45 5.96
C LEU A 460 -2.77 0.95 5.98
N ASN A 461 -2.98 2.25 6.09
CA ASN A 461 -4.34 2.82 6.08
C ASN A 461 -5.07 2.57 4.74
N ARG A 462 -4.35 2.55 3.62
CA ARG A 462 -4.91 2.15 2.31
C ARG A 462 -5.27 0.67 2.28
N TYR A 463 -4.39 -0.22 2.71
CA TYR A 463 -4.63 -1.66 2.80
C TYR A 463 -5.87 -1.96 3.68
N ILE A 464 -5.91 -1.40 4.88
CA ILE A 464 -7.00 -1.60 5.84
C ILE A 464 -8.33 -1.09 5.26
N GLY A 465 -8.32 0.14 4.71
CA GLY A 465 -9.52 0.76 4.17
C GLY A 465 -10.02 0.11 2.86
N ASN A 466 -9.15 -0.44 2.03
CA ASN A 466 -9.54 -0.96 0.72
C ASN A 466 -9.86 -2.45 0.72
N SER A 467 -9.25 -3.24 1.61
CA SER A 467 -9.40 -4.69 1.59
C SER A 467 -9.86 -5.26 2.93
N VAL A 468 -9.23 -4.89 4.05
CA VAL A 468 -9.56 -5.50 5.36
C VAL A 468 -10.96 -5.12 5.84
N LEU A 469 -11.26 -3.81 5.95
CA LEU A 469 -12.55 -3.37 6.48
C LEU A 469 -13.73 -3.78 5.59
N PRO A 470 -13.67 -3.62 4.25
CA PRO A 470 -14.76 -4.10 3.38
C PRO A 470 -15.02 -5.60 3.55
N MET A 471 -13.97 -6.43 3.64
CA MET A 471 -14.09 -7.87 3.88
C MET A 471 -14.76 -8.16 5.23
N LEU A 472 -14.34 -7.51 6.31
CA LEU A 472 -14.96 -7.69 7.63
C LEU A 472 -16.43 -7.23 7.66
N ILE A 473 -16.77 -6.16 6.94
CA ILE A 473 -18.16 -5.69 6.81
C ILE A 473 -19.00 -6.69 6.01
N GLN A 474 -18.47 -7.27 4.95
CA GLN A 474 -19.19 -8.25 4.12
C GLN A 474 -19.65 -9.47 4.94
N TYR A 475 -18.80 -9.92 5.86
CA TYR A 475 -19.05 -11.08 6.73
C TYR A 475 -19.58 -10.72 8.12
N TYR A 476 -20.26 -9.57 8.26
CA TYR A 476 -20.73 -9.09 9.57
C TYR A 476 -21.60 -10.10 10.35
N SER A 477 -22.37 -10.94 9.64
CA SER A 477 -23.24 -11.95 10.26
C SER A 477 -22.46 -12.97 11.12
N TYR A 478 -21.18 -13.20 10.85
CA TYR A 478 -20.32 -14.08 11.64
C TYR A 478 -19.96 -13.51 13.02
N PHE A 479 -20.18 -12.22 13.26
CA PHE A 479 -20.07 -11.65 14.60
C PHE A 479 -21.25 -12.02 15.52
N SER A 480 -22.36 -12.49 14.95
CA SER A 480 -23.53 -12.93 15.71
C SER A 480 -23.22 -14.19 16.51
N ASN A 481 -23.67 -14.24 17.78
CA ASN A 481 -23.52 -15.39 18.69
C ASN A 481 -22.07 -15.91 18.88
N ALA A 482 -21.06 -15.04 18.73
CA ALA A 482 -19.65 -15.41 18.84
C ALA A 482 -19.08 -15.21 20.27
N GLU A 483 -19.75 -15.75 21.29
CA GLU A 483 -19.35 -15.59 22.71
C GLU A 483 -17.96 -16.17 23.01
N ASN A 484 -17.59 -17.26 22.34
CA ASN A 484 -16.27 -17.90 22.48
C ASN A 484 -15.11 -16.97 22.07
N TYR A 485 -15.38 -15.96 21.23
CA TYR A 485 -14.40 -15.01 20.72
C TYR A 485 -14.56 -13.61 21.36
N ALA A 486 -15.24 -13.52 22.52
CA ALA A 486 -15.55 -12.25 23.17
C ALA A 486 -14.33 -11.33 23.40
N SER A 487 -13.20 -11.90 23.84
CA SER A 487 -11.95 -11.15 24.05
C SER A 487 -11.37 -10.61 22.75
N LEU A 488 -11.49 -11.36 21.66
CA LEU A 488 -11.01 -10.97 20.33
C LEU A 488 -11.88 -9.84 19.77
N LEU A 489 -13.20 -9.92 19.93
CA LEU A 489 -14.14 -8.88 19.52
C LEU A 489 -13.90 -7.59 20.30
N ASP A 490 -13.71 -7.67 21.61
CA ASP A 490 -13.40 -6.52 22.46
C ASP A 490 -12.09 -5.84 22.04
N ALA A 491 -11.03 -6.63 21.81
CA ALA A 491 -9.76 -6.13 21.32
C ALA A 491 -9.89 -5.47 19.93
N THR A 492 -10.64 -6.08 19.02
CA THR A 492 -10.90 -5.55 17.68
C THR A 492 -11.67 -4.23 17.75
N LEU A 493 -12.75 -4.18 18.52
CA LEU A 493 -13.56 -2.99 18.72
C LEU A 493 -12.73 -1.80 19.24
N HIS A 494 -11.94 -2.03 20.29
CA HIS A 494 -11.13 -0.97 20.88
C HIS A 494 -9.98 -0.51 19.99
N THR A 495 -9.36 -1.41 19.22
CA THR A 495 -8.30 -1.04 18.25
C THR A 495 -8.85 -0.24 17.08
N VAL A 496 -9.98 -0.65 16.50
CA VAL A 496 -10.62 0.06 15.39
C VAL A 496 -11.19 1.41 15.84
N TYR A 497 -11.75 1.49 17.05
CA TYR A 497 -12.17 2.78 17.61
C TYR A 497 -10.98 3.71 17.89
N ARG A 498 -9.81 3.18 18.24
CA ARG A 498 -8.58 3.97 18.28
C ARG A 498 -8.16 4.43 16.89
N LEU A 499 -8.26 3.55 15.88
CA LEU A 499 -7.93 3.86 14.48
C LEU A 499 -8.78 5.02 13.94
N SER A 500 -10.07 5.13 14.31
CA SER A 500 -10.93 6.23 13.84
C SER A 500 -10.46 7.63 14.28
N LYS A 501 -9.58 7.70 15.28
CA LYS A 501 -9.01 8.95 15.82
C LYS A 501 -7.63 9.30 15.24
N VAL A 502 -7.01 8.39 14.50
CA VAL A 502 -5.70 8.62 13.89
C VAL A 502 -5.82 9.74 12.85
N LYS A 503 -4.96 10.76 12.96
CA LYS A 503 -5.05 11.99 12.16
C LYS A 503 -4.75 11.78 10.68
N ILE A 504 -3.93 10.78 10.36
CA ILE A 504 -3.48 10.45 9.00
C ILE A 504 -4.63 9.95 8.11
N LEU A 505 -5.76 9.50 8.68
CA LEU A 505 -6.88 8.98 7.87
C LEU A 505 -7.61 10.10 7.13
N THR A 506 -7.87 9.87 5.84
CA THR A 506 -8.77 10.71 5.04
C THR A 506 -10.23 10.57 5.48
N LYS A 507 -11.08 11.54 5.11
CA LYS A 507 -12.53 11.51 5.42
C LYS A 507 -13.18 10.21 4.95
N GLY A 508 -12.92 9.78 3.71
CA GLY A 508 -13.47 8.53 3.16
C GLY A 508 -12.95 7.27 3.84
N GLN A 509 -11.68 7.24 4.28
CA GLN A 509 -11.17 6.11 5.07
C GLN A 509 -11.82 6.05 6.45
N ARG A 510 -12.04 7.20 7.09
CA ARG A 510 -12.72 7.29 8.38
C ARG A 510 -14.19 6.86 8.30
N GLU A 511 -14.86 7.14 7.19
CA GLU A 511 -16.22 6.63 6.92
C GLU A 511 -16.24 5.10 6.86
N LYS A 512 -15.29 4.46 6.15
CA LYS A 512 -15.18 2.99 6.14
C LYS A 512 -14.92 2.39 7.53
N VAL A 513 -14.06 3.03 8.34
CA VAL A 513 -13.83 2.64 9.74
C VAL A 513 -15.13 2.78 10.55
N SER A 514 -15.86 3.88 10.36
CA SER A 514 -17.15 4.10 11.01
C SER A 514 -18.19 3.05 10.60
N ASP A 515 -18.26 2.69 9.32
CA ASP A 515 -19.21 1.68 8.82
C ASP A 515 -18.91 0.30 9.40
N PHE A 516 -17.63 -0.07 9.51
CA PHE A 516 -17.24 -1.31 10.16
C PHE A 516 -17.57 -1.31 11.66
N LEU A 517 -17.28 -0.23 12.39
CA LEU A 517 -17.63 -0.13 13.81
C LEU A 517 -19.14 -0.28 14.02
N VAL A 518 -19.96 0.30 13.13
CA VAL A 518 -21.42 0.15 13.15
C VAL A 518 -21.85 -1.29 12.87
N ALA A 519 -21.26 -1.94 11.86
CA ALA A 519 -21.56 -3.34 11.54
C ALA A 519 -21.20 -4.28 12.71
N LEU A 520 -20.05 -4.04 13.36
CA LEU A 520 -19.59 -4.81 14.50
C LEU A 520 -20.48 -4.60 15.74
N THR A 521 -20.74 -3.34 16.12
CA THR A 521 -21.57 -3.08 17.30
C THR A 521 -23.01 -3.56 17.13
N ARG A 522 -23.52 -3.60 15.89
CA ARG A 522 -24.86 -4.12 15.56
C ARG A 522 -25.04 -5.62 15.87
N GLU A 523 -23.98 -6.41 15.83
CA GLU A 523 -24.05 -7.86 16.08
C GLU A 523 -23.58 -8.24 17.49
N MET A 524 -22.83 -7.37 18.16
CA MET A 524 -22.38 -7.58 19.55
C MET A 524 -23.51 -7.42 20.57
N GLN A 525 -23.47 -8.24 21.62
CA GLN A 525 -24.36 -8.12 22.78
C GLN A 525 -24.11 -6.82 23.56
N PRO A 526 -25.15 -6.19 24.16
CA PRO A 526 -25.01 -4.93 24.87
C PRO A 526 -23.99 -4.97 26.03
N SER A 527 -23.96 -6.07 26.79
CA SER A 527 -23.09 -6.28 27.95
C SER A 527 -21.60 -6.23 27.61
N MET A 528 -21.22 -6.64 26.38
CA MET A 528 -19.84 -6.60 25.91
C MET A 528 -19.35 -5.17 25.62
N LEU A 529 -20.28 -4.23 25.43
CA LEU A 529 -19.96 -2.85 25.06
C LEU A 529 -19.67 -1.97 26.29
N LEU A 530 -19.79 -2.48 27.51
CA LEU A 530 -19.55 -1.72 28.75
C LEU A 530 -18.18 -1.02 28.76
N ARG A 531 -17.11 -1.71 28.32
CA ARG A 531 -15.76 -1.13 28.25
C ARG A 531 -15.67 0.01 27.24
N LEU A 532 -16.33 -0.13 26.09
CA LEU A 532 -16.42 0.93 25.09
C LEU A 532 -17.23 2.10 25.63
N LEU A 533 -18.36 1.86 26.30
CA LEU A 533 -19.18 2.91 26.90
C LEU A 533 -18.38 3.75 27.90
N ARG A 534 -17.63 3.13 28.81
CA ARG A 534 -16.72 3.85 29.74
C ARG A 534 -15.77 4.79 28.99
N LYS A 535 -15.17 4.30 27.90
CA LYS A 535 -14.23 5.08 27.08
C LYS A 535 -14.93 6.22 26.33
N LEU A 536 -16.11 5.95 25.76
CA LEU A 536 -16.93 6.94 25.08
C LEU A 536 -17.39 8.06 26.02
N THR A 537 -17.72 7.75 27.27
CA THR A 537 -18.10 8.78 28.27
C THR A 537 -16.98 9.79 28.49
N VAL A 538 -15.72 9.34 28.49
CA VAL A 538 -14.54 10.21 28.59
C VAL A 538 -14.31 10.97 27.29
N ASP A 539 -14.37 10.28 26.15
CA ASP A 539 -14.04 10.87 24.86
C ASP A 539 -15.06 11.90 24.37
N VAL A 540 -16.31 11.76 24.80
CA VAL A 540 -17.41 12.66 24.44
C VAL A 540 -17.54 13.83 25.44
N SER A 541 -16.77 13.84 26.53
CA SER A 541 -16.74 14.97 27.46
C SER A 541 -16.19 16.26 26.84
N VAL A 542 -15.45 16.14 25.73
CA VAL A 542 -15.01 17.27 24.90
C VAL A 542 -15.35 16.97 23.45
N ILE A 543 -16.42 17.60 22.95
CA ILE A 543 -16.88 17.39 21.57
C ILE A 543 -15.90 18.03 20.59
N THR A 544 -15.28 17.20 19.75
CA THR A 544 -14.37 17.59 18.67
C THR A 544 -14.86 17.00 17.34
N GLU A 545 -14.27 17.40 16.19
CA GLU A 545 -14.63 16.85 14.87
C GLU A 545 -14.53 15.30 14.81
N TYR A 546 -13.60 14.72 15.57
CA TYR A 546 -13.39 13.27 15.66
C TYR A 546 -14.48 12.53 16.47
N THR A 547 -15.30 13.25 17.24
CA THR A 547 -16.42 12.65 18.00
C THR A 547 -17.60 12.27 17.12
N THR A 548 -17.63 12.69 15.85
CA THR A 548 -18.71 12.32 14.91
C THR A 548 -18.90 10.81 14.74
N VAL A 549 -17.81 10.03 14.79
CA VAL A 549 -17.87 8.56 14.76
C VAL A 549 -18.45 8.00 16.06
N ALA A 550 -18.03 8.56 17.21
CA ALA A 550 -18.56 8.18 18.52
C ALA A 550 -20.06 8.45 18.63
N LEU A 551 -20.51 9.64 18.20
CA LEU A 551 -21.93 10.01 18.17
C LEU A 551 -22.75 9.05 17.30
N ARG A 552 -22.27 8.73 16.09
CA ARG A 552 -22.95 7.75 15.21
C ARG A 552 -23.07 6.37 15.85
N LEU A 553 -22.01 5.90 16.53
CA LEU A 553 -22.03 4.61 17.23
C LEU A 553 -23.01 4.59 18.39
N LEU A 554 -23.03 5.66 19.20
CA LEU A 554 -23.95 5.79 20.33
C LEU A 554 -25.41 5.84 19.85
N THR A 555 -25.72 6.63 18.82
CA THR A 555 -27.08 6.70 18.25
C THR A 555 -27.58 5.32 17.86
N LEU A 556 -26.81 4.58 17.05
CA LEU A 556 -27.23 3.27 16.55
C LEU A 556 -27.30 2.21 17.65
N HIS A 557 -26.40 2.27 18.62
CA HIS A 557 -26.43 1.37 19.78
C HIS A 557 -27.70 1.56 20.61
N TYR A 558 -28.03 2.80 21.00
CA TYR A 558 -29.20 3.06 21.83
C TYR A 558 -30.52 2.92 21.08
N GLU A 559 -30.58 3.22 19.78
CA GLU A 559 -31.76 2.92 18.95
C GLU A 559 -32.07 1.42 18.92
N ARG A 560 -31.03 0.58 18.75
CA ARG A 560 -31.15 -0.89 18.76
C ARG A 560 -31.47 -1.44 20.15
N CYS A 561 -30.78 -0.96 21.17
CA CYS A 561 -30.80 -1.52 22.52
C CYS A 561 -31.76 -0.79 23.47
N LYS A 562 -32.64 0.08 22.97
CA LYS A 562 -33.58 0.87 23.79
C LYS A 562 -34.33 0.03 24.82
N SER A 563 -34.84 -1.14 24.43
CA SER A 563 -35.58 -2.04 25.32
C SER A 563 -34.72 -2.63 26.43
N TYR A 564 -33.43 -2.89 26.19
CA TYR A 564 -32.50 -3.43 27.19
C TYR A 564 -32.19 -2.42 28.31
N TYR A 565 -32.05 -1.14 27.96
CA TYR A 565 -31.78 -0.06 28.92
C TYR A 565 -33.03 0.42 29.66
N SER A 566 -34.17 0.48 28.95
CA SER A 566 -35.44 1.02 29.46
C SER A 566 -36.27 0.01 30.26
N ALA A 567 -36.15 -1.30 29.97
CA ALA A 567 -36.98 -2.31 30.64
C ALA A 567 -36.55 -2.51 32.10
N SER A 568 -37.45 -2.21 33.04
CA SER A 568 -37.34 -2.55 34.46
C SER A 568 -37.73 -4.01 34.79
N GLY A 569 -38.03 -4.83 33.78
CA GLY A 569 -38.31 -6.26 33.94
C GLY A 569 -37.79 -7.03 32.74
N GLY A 570 -36.98 -8.07 32.98
CA GLY A 570 -36.17 -8.80 31.99
C GLY A 570 -36.94 -9.62 30.94
N GLN A 571 -37.84 -9.00 30.21
CA GLN A 571 -38.57 -9.59 29.08
C GLN A 571 -37.85 -9.40 27.73
N GLY A 572 -36.58 -8.99 27.73
CA GLY A 572 -35.74 -8.87 26.54
C GLY A 572 -34.82 -10.07 26.35
N ALA A 573 -34.50 -10.40 25.09
CA ALA A 573 -33.60 -11.51 24.71
C ALA A 573 -32.17 -11.38 25.31
N TYR A 574 -31.76 -10.19 25.75
CA TYR A 574 -30.43 -9.88 26.29
C TYR A 574 -30.43 -9.52 27.78
N GLY A 575 -31.54 -9.70 28.50
CA GLY A 575 -31.65 -9.34 29.93
C GLY A 575 -31.95 -7.85 30.16
N THR A 576 -31.51 -7.32 31.31
CA THR A 576 -31.70 -5.91 31.73
C THR A 576 -30.36 -5.23 31.97
N ALA A 577 -30.26 -3.94 31.61
CA ALA A 577 -29.05 -3.16 31.84
C ALA A 577 -28.61 -3.12 33.32
N SER A 578 -27.29 -3.20 33.52
CA SER A 578 -26.63 -3.00 34.81
C SER A 578 -26.83 -1.56 35.31
N GLU A 579 -26.78 -1.37 36.63
CA GLU A 579 -26.80 -0.04 37.25
C GLU A 579 -25.64 0.83 36.75
N GLU A 580 -24.47 0.23 36.54
CA GLU A 580 -23.31 0.93 35.97
C GLU A 580 -23.59 1.41 34.53
N GLU A 581 -24.20 0.57 33.70
CA GLU A 581 -24.56 0.91 32.33
C GLU A 581 -25.56 2.07 32.30
N ARG A 582 -26.57 2.05 33.17
CA ARG A 582 -27.54 3.16 33.30
C ARG A 582 -26.86 4.46 33.77
N ARG A 583 -25.91 4.38 34.71
CA ARG A 583 -25.14 5.55 35.18
C ARG A 583 -24.31 6.15 34.05
N LEU A 584 -23.59 5.31 33.28
CA LEU A 584 -22.79 5.76 32.14
C LEU A 584 -23.65 6.39 31.04
N THR A 585 -24.83 5.83 30.75
CA THR A 585 -25.79 6.39 29.79
C THR A 585 -26.26 7.78 30.21
N MET A 586 -26.53 7.99 31.50
CA MET A 586 -26.93 9.28 32.02
C MET A 586 -25.79 10.30 32.01
N LEU A 587 -24.56 9.89 32.37
CA LEU A 587 -23.36 10.73 32.24
C LEU A 587 -23.08 11.13 30.79
N LEU A 588 -23.30 10.23 29.83
CA LEU A 588 -23.19 10.54 28.40
C LEU A 588 -24.21 11.61 27.99
N PHE A 589 -25.47 11.49 28.43
CA PHE A 589 -26.51 12.47 28.15
C PHE A 589 -26.11 13.86 28.67
N THR A 590 -25.73 13.96 29.94
CA THR A 590 -25.34 15.23 30.57
C THR A 590 -24.11 15.83 29.90
N ASN A 591 -23.06 15.02 29.64
CA ASN A 591 -21.82 15.50 29.03
C ASN A 591 -22.03 16.01 27.60
N ILE A 592 -22.83 15.31 26.78
CA ILE A 592 -23.14 15.75 25.42
C ILE A 592 -23.97 17.03 25.47
N PHE A 593 -25.02 17.07 26.30
CA PHE A 593 -25.92 18.22 26.41
C PHE A 593 -25.17 19.48 26.87
N ASP A 594 -24.37 19.37 27.94
CA ASP A 594 -23.59 20.47 28.47
C ASP A 594 -22.53 20.96 27.48
N SER A 595 -21.87 20.04 26.77
CA SER A 595 -20.88 20.40 25.75
C SER A 595 -21.54 21.13 24.57
N LEU A 596 -22.66 20.63 24.03
CA LEU A 596 -23.38 21.29 22.95
C LEU A 596 -23.93 22.67 23.36
N SER A 597 -24.35 22.84 24.61
CA SER A 597 -24.85 24.13 25.12
C SER A 597 -23.78 25.22 25.18
N LYS A 598 -22.51 24.83 25.32
CA LYS A 598 -21.35 25.74 25.42
C LYS A 598 -20.66 25.99 24.08
N MET A 599 -21.01 25.24 23.04
CA MET A 599 -20.38 25.30 21.72
C MET A 599 -21.12 26.22 20.76
N GLU A 600 -20.40 26.79 19.79
CA GLU A 600 -20.99 27.47 18.64
C GLU A 600 -21.71 26.48 17.72
N TYR A 601 -22.74 26.96 17.01
CA TYR A 601 -23.54 26.12 16.13
C TYR A 601 -22.75 25.68 14.89
N ASP A 602 -22.49 24.38 14.82
CA ASP A 602 -21.94 23.70 13.64
C ASP A 602 -23.01 22.74 13.05
N PRO A 603 -23.52 22.98 11.83
CA PRO A 603 -24.59 22.19 11.24
C PRO A 603 -24.22 20.71 11.07
N GLU A 604 -22.97 20.35 10.73
CA GLU A 604 -22.60 18.95 10.51
C GLU A 604 -22.55 18.16 11.82
N LEU A 605 -22.03 18.79 12.88
CA LEU A 605 -21.92 18.21 14.20
C LEU A 605 -23.29 18.10 14.90
N PHE A 606 -24.10 19.17 14.88
CA PHE A 606 -25.43 19.18 15.50
C PHE A 606 -26.38 18.19 14.82
N ASN A 607 -26.31 18.03 13.49
CA ASN A 607 -27.07 17.02 12.76
C ASN A 607 -26.77 15.58 13.23
N LYS A 608 -25.57 15.32 13.77
CA LYS A 608 -25.18 14.01 14.32
C LYS A 608 -25.43 13.89 15.82
N ALA A 609 -25.27 14.99 16.57
CA ALA A 609 -25.36 15.01 18.02
C ALA A 609 -26.83 15.00 18.53
N LEU A 610 -27.75 15.69 17.86
CA LEU A 610 -29.17 15.73 18.25
C LEU A 610 -29.87 14.36 18.16
N PRO A 611 -29.69 13.56 17.09
CA PRO A 611 -30.19 12.18 17.06
C PRO A 611 -29.58 11.33 18.18
N CYS A 612 -28.30 11.50 18.47
CA CYS A 612 -27.62 10.78 19.57
C CYS A 612 -28.24 11.09 20.93
N LEU A 613 -28.47 12.37 21.24
CA LEU A 613 -29.15 12.78 22.48
C LEU A 613 -30.56 12.21 22.58
N THR A 614 -31.29 12.19 21.47
CA THR A 614 -32.65 11.65 21.40
C THR A 614 -32.67 10.13 21.62
N ALA A 615 -31.71 9.41 21.05
CA ALA A 615 -31.57 7.98 21.23
C ALA A 615 -31.23 7.62 22.69
N ILE A 616 -30.30 8.35 23.30
CA ILE A 616 -29.90 8.18 24.71
C ILE A 616 -31.08 8.46 25.65
N SER A 617 -31.79 9.58 25.45
CA SER A 617 -32.94 9.95 26.30
C SER A 617 -34.08 8.94 26.20
N CYS A 618 -34.29 8.35 25.02
CA CYS A 618 -35.24 7.27 24.82
C CYS A 618 -34.84 5.95 25.52
N ALA A 619 -33.54 5.70 25.71
CA ALA A 619 -33.03 4.48 26.33
C ALA A 619 -33.07 4.55 27.87
N LEU A 620 -32.98 5.75 28.44
CA LEU A 620 -33.06 5.96 29.89
C LEU A 620 -34.50 5.80 30.41
N PRO A 621 -34.72 5.10 31.54
CA PRO A 621 -36.01 5.12 32.22
C PRO A 621 -36.37 6.55 32.67
N PRO A 622 -37.65 6.96 32.60
CA PRO A 622 -38.08 8.32 32.95
C PRO A 622 -37.83 8.67 34.42
N ASP A 623 -37.76 7.67 35.30
CA ASP A 623 -37.55 7.84 36.75
C ASP A 623 -36.06 7.75 37.15
N TYR A 624 -35.15 7.54 36.18
CA TYR A 624 -33.73 7.40 36.48
C TYR A 624 -33.10 8.77 36.74
N SER A 625 -32.57 8.98 37.93
CA SER A 625 -31.79 10.17 38.31
C SER A 625 -30.41 9.75 38.78
N LEU A 626 -29.39 10.58 38.55
CA LEU A 626 -28.05 10.37 39.09
C LEU A 626 -28.13 10.52 40.61
N THR A 627 -28.04 9.42 41.35
CA THR A 627 -27.73 9.47 42.78
C THR A 627 -26.25 9.80 42.94
N GLU A 628 -25.93 10.96 43.54
CA GLU A 628 -24.56 11.33 43.93
C GLU A 628 -24.06 10.33 44.99
N GLY A 629 -23.34 9.30 44.55
CA GLY A 629 -22.66 8.33 45.41
C GLY A 629 -21.18 8.69 45.54
N GLN A 630 -20.56 8.29 46.66
CA GLN A 630 -19.15 8.53 47.03
C GLN A 630 -18.08 8.13 45.99
N ASP A 631 -18.45 7.51 44.87
CA ASP A 631 -17.60 7.09 43.75
C ASP A 631 -17.63 8.08 42.55
N ASP A 632 -17.65 9.39 42.82
CA ASP A 632 -17.59 10.45 41.80
C ASP A 632 -16.15 10.77 41.32
N ASP A 633 -15.15 10.02 41.78
CA ASP A 633 -13.76 10.19 41.36
C ASP A 633 -13.49 9.78 39.90
N TRP A 634 -14.36 8.95 39.30
CA TRP A 634 -14.20 8.52 37.90
C TRP A 634 -14.28 9.66 36.89
N CYS A 635 -15.05 10.72 37.19
CA CYS A 635 -15.23 11.85 36.28
C CYS A 635 -14.30 13.04 36.58
N LYS A 636 -13.74 13.10 37.80
CA LYS A 636 -12.78 14.14 38.22
C LYS A 636 -11.33 13.80 37.90
N GLN A 637 -11.01 12.52 37.78
CA GLN A 637 -9.80 12.09 37.10
C GLN A 637 -9.98 12.33 35.59
N GLY A 638 -9.65 13.55 35.17
CA GLY A 638 -9.22 13.81 33.81
C GLY A 638 -7.93 13.04 33.53
N THR A 639 -7.99 11.71 33.48
CA THR A 639 -6.98 10.95 32.79
C THR A 639 -7.13 11.32 31.33
N HIS A 640 -6.37 12.31 30.89
CA HIS A 640 -6.06 12.60 29.50
C HIS A 640 -5.42 11.34 28.89
N THR A 641 -6.23 10.32 28.62
CA THR A 641 -5.77 9.09 27.94
C THR A 641 -5.68 9.27 26.43
N SER A 642 -6.06 10.46 25.92
CA SER A 642 -5.74 10.90 24.57
C SER A 642 -4.52 11.85 24.60
N GLY A 643 -3.37 11.29 24.91
CA GLY A 643 -2.06 11.95 24.87
C GLY A 643 -0.97 10.92 25.19
N PRO A 644 0.32 11.22 24.94
CA PRO A 644 1.40 10.43 25.54
C PRO A 644 1.17 10.35 27.05
N TYR A 645 1.57 9.27 27.70
CA TYR A 645 1.53 9.17 29.16
C TYR A 645 2.34 10.32 29.76
N VAL A 646 1.66 11.38 30.19
CA VAL A 646 2.24 12.50 30.93
C VAL A 646 1.84 12.28 32.39
N PRO A 647 2.65 11.54 33.17
CA PRO A 647 2.39 11.48 34.59
C PRO A 647 2.58 12.87 35.18
N GLU A 648 1.63 13.30 36.01
CA GLU A 648 1.79 14.47 36.87
C GLU A 648 2.10 13.98 38.29
N PRO A 649 3.32 13.48 38.56
CA PRO A 649 3.68 13.10 39.91
C PRO A 649 3.70 14.36 40.79
N VAL A 650 3.29 14.21 42.04
CA VAL A 650 3.48 15.26 43.04
C VAL A 650 4.99 15.52 43.18
N ASN A 651 5.41 16.77 43.01
CA ASN A 651 6.82 17.14 43.17
C ASN A 651 7.22 17.02 44.65
N THR A 652 8.04 16.01 44.98
CA THR A 652 8.49 15.72 46.34
C THR A 652 9.84 16.36 46.69
N SER A 653 10.52 17.05 45.75
CA SER A 653 11.87 17.59 45.97
C SER A 653 11.93 18.70 47.02
N GLY A 654 10.81 19.38 47.29
CA GLY A 654 10.70 20.44 48.31
C GLY A 654 10.18 19.98 49.67
N ILE A 655 9.85 18.69 49.83
CA ILE A 655 9.23 18.18 51.06
C ILE A 655 10.34 17.79 52.07
N GLN A 656 10.37 18.48 53.21
CA GLN A 656 11.25 18.12 54.33
C GLN A 656 10.49 17.29 55.35
N LEU A 657 10.94 16.05 55.59
CA LEU A 657 10.37 15.18 56.62
C LEU A 657 10.82 15.63 58.02
N SER A 658 9.92 15.56 59.01
CA SER A 658 10.28 15.80 60.41
C SER A 658 11.25 14.74 60.94
N GLN A 659 11.92 15.02 62.07
CA GLN A 659 12.86 14.08 62.68
C GLN A 659 12.18 12.77 63.13
N ASP A 660 10.93 12.86 63.60
CA ASP A 660 10.14 11.68 63.99
C ASP A 660 9.83 10.78 62.79
N LEU A 661 9.50 11.38 61.64
CA LEU A 661 9.27 10.65 60.41
C LEU A 661 10.57 10.02 59.87
N HIS A 662 11.72 10.70 59.98
CA HIS A 662 13.01 10.10 59.64
C HIS A 662 13.31 8.86 60.50
N ASN A 663 13.03 8.91 61.81
CA ASN A 663 13.20 7.78 62.70
C ASN A 663 12.28 6.60 62.32
N ILE A 664 11.04 6.90 61.94
CA ILE A 664 10.09 5.89 61.45
C ILE A 664 10.56 5.29 60.13
N VAL A 665 11.07 6.10 59.18
CA VAL A 665 11.58 5.62 57.89
C VAL A 665 12.75 4.65 58.10
N GLN A 666 13.66 4.92 59.04
CA GLN A 666 14.76 4.00 59.35
C GLN A 666 14.26 2.68 59.92
N ARG A 667 13.35 2.71 60.92
CA ARG A 667 12.76 1.49 61.49
C ARG A 667 11.94 0.70 60.47
N PHE A 668 11.24 1.40 59.58
CA PHE A 668 10.47 0.78 58.51
C PHE A 668 11.38 0.13 57.47
N SER A 669 12.49 0.78 57.13
CA SER A 669 13.48 0.26 56.19
C SER A 669 14.21 -0.97 56.75
N GLU A 670 14.53 -0.98 58.04
CA GLU A 670 15.07 -2.14 58.75
C GLU A 670 14.07 -3.30 58.73
N HIS A 671 12.83 -3.07 59.16
CA HIS A 671 11.78 -4.10 59.13
C HIS A 671 11.51 -4.64 57.72
N PHE A 672 11.50 -3.77 56.70
CA PHE A 672 11.32 -4.18 55.31
C PHE A 672 12.51 -5.01 54.82
N HIS A 673 13.72 -4.62 55.17
CA HIS A 673 14.95 -5.37 54.87
C HIS A 673 14.91 -6.76 55.51
N ASP A 674 14.54 -6.86 56.79
CA ASP A 674 14.43 -8.15 57.50
C ASP A 674 13.39 -9.06 56.86
N ALA A 675 12.21 -8.53 56.52
CA ALA A 675 11.16 -9.29 55.86
C ALA A 675 11.58 -9.76 54.45
N TRP A 676 12.26 -8.90 53.69
CA TRP A 676 12.83 -9.25 52.38
C TRP A 676 13.93 -10.31 52.51
N ALA A 677 14.84 -10.14 53.47
CA ALA A 677 15.98 -11.03 53.71
C ALA A 677 15.51 -12.41 54.16
N THR A 678 14.52 -12.47 55.05
CA THR A 678 13.90 -13.73 55.51
C THR A 678 13.32 -14.51 54.33
N ARG A 679 12.49 -13.87 53.49
CA ARG A 679 11.92 -14.51 52.28
C ARG A 679 12.99 -14.99 51.30
N LYS A 680 14.11 -14.27 51.20
CA LYS A 680 15.25 -14.68 50.36
C LYS A 680 16.00 -15.86 50.96
N MET A 681 16.26 -15.86 52.26
CA MET A 681 16.91 -16.96 52.99
C MET A 681 16.06 -18.24 52.93
N GLU A 682 14.74 -18.14 53.10
CA GLU A 682 13.80 -19.27 52.92
C GLU A 682 13.87 -19.91 51.53
N ARG A 683 14.21 -19.12 50.50
CA ARG A 683 14.40 -19.60 49.11
C ARG A 683 15.83 -20.11 48.84
N GLY A 684 16.65 -20.22 49.88
CA GLY A 684 18.02 -20.73 49.84
C GLY A 684 19.07 -19.70 49.44
N TRP A 685 18.77 -18.40 49.52
CA TRP A 685 19.77 -17.36 49.26
C TRP A 685 20.69 -17.13 50.46
N GLN A 686 21.97 -16.96 50.19
CA GLN A 686 23.00 -16.72 51.21
C GLN A 686 23.75 -15.40 50.92
N TYR A 687 24.51 -14.93 51.90
CA TYR A 687 25.38 -13.78 51.70
C TYR A 687 26.51 -14.09 50.71
N GLY A 688 26.83 -13.13 49.84
CA GLY A 688 28.05 -13.14 49.03
C GLY A 688 28.32 -11.76 48.46
N GLU A 689 29.60 -11.47 48.17
CA GLU A 689 30.05 -10.13 47.77
C GLU A 689 29.41 -9.60 46.49
N ARG A 690 28.95 -10.51 45.62
CA ARG A 690 28.27 -10.18 44.37
C ARG A 690 26.96 -10.94 44.27
N TRP A 691 26.02 -10.33 43.56
CA TRP A 691 24.78 -11.01 43.20
C TRP A 691 25.10 -12.12 42.19
N ASN A 692 24.70 -13.34 42.50
CA ASN A 692 24.84 -14.51 41.64
C ASN A 692 23.64 -15.43 41.83
N ASP A 693 22.88 -15.68 40.76
CA ASP A 693 21.66 -16.49 40.80
C ASP A 693 21.96 -18.00 40.89
N ASP A 694 23.02 -18.47 40.23
CA ASP A 694 23.40 -19.89 40.17
C ASP A 694 23.84 -20.42 41.55
N VAL A 695 24.61 -19.60 42.28
CA VAL A 695 25.09 -19.91 43.64
C VAL A 695 24.12 -19.37 44.70
N LYS A 696 23.07 -18.64 44.28
CA LYS A 696 22.10 -17.95 45.13
C LYS A 696 22.74 -17.03 46.18
N THR A 697 23.68 -16.18 45.78
CA THR A 697 24.33 -15.21 46.69
C THR A 697 23.84 -13.78 46.48
N HIS A 698 23.62 -13.02 47.55
CA HIS A 698 23.18 -11.63 47.48
C HIS A 698 23.93 -10.71 48.49
N PRO A 699 24.52 -9.58 48.04
CA PRO A 699 25.40 -8.73 48.88
C PRO A 699 24.68 -7.95 49.98
N ARG A 700 23.37 -7.75 49.81
CA ARG A 700 22.51 -7.08 50.82
C ARG A 700 21.94 -8.02 51.89
N LEU A 701 22.25 -9.32 51.88
CA LEU A 701 21.88 -10.25 52.95
C LEU A 701 22.84 -10.13 54.14
N LYS A 702 22.86 -8.93 54.72
CA LYS A 702 23.61 -8.56 55.92
C LYS A 702 22.71 -7.68 56.79
N PRO A 703 22.97 -7.57 58.11
CA PRO A 703 22.21 -6.67 58.99
C PRO A 703 22.04 -5.27 58.37
N TYR A 704 20.84 -4.68 58.49
CA TYR A 704 20.49 -3.38 57.87
C TYR A 704 21.48 -2.24 58.21
N ASN A 705 22.07 -2.29 59.40
CA ASN A 705 23.02 -1.29 59.91
C ASN A 705 24.45 -1.41 59.34
N LEU A 706 24.73 -2.42 58.50
CA LEU A 706 26.04 -2.71 57.89
C LEU A 706 26.00 -2.49 56.38
#